data_AF-A0A2T3XKP1-F1
#
_entry.id   AF-A0A2T3XKP1-F1
#
_cell.length_a   1.000
_cell.length_b   1.000
_cell.length_c   1.000
_cell.angle_alpha   90.00
_cell.angle_beta   90.00
_cell.angle_gamma   90.00
#
_symmetry.space_group_name_H-M   'P 1'
#
loop_
_entity.id
_entity.type
_entity.pdbx_description
1 polymer ?
#
loop_
_entity_poly.entity_id
_entity_poly.type
_entity_poly.pdbx_seq_one_letter_code
_entity_poly.pdbx_strand_id
1 'polypeptide(L)'
;MDTQASASPPLDAQSLAQFLSSVEPLSVFPPDALDELAAHAVSRSYAFGETIACRGEAADGLFIVRSGTVRLFTEESGKETSLGVRKEREVFAEIAMLREYWHEASVRASSKVELLFIPRTAIAPIVAANASVQSFVTSYVAISSAGGFVARLFDLRGKLTRAELEEYVSSVGVKRVAAGKDVLVQGSRDDMRLYVVRQGEVRLAHRANGTDYTLATLGAGAIFGERACLLRQEQQATVTATADTRLIVIPEKTVHFMLGRNAKLREVLEERIRFVDRELERQKKVAERTRRADRLDLESRDEIGAKLVKRFALVEQAEEMDCGAACLAMICRHYGIPMTLGKLRELANVTTQGATLESLARTAESLGLTARGMQCTYEAMLGFELPFIVHWEGYHYIVVYGMSKRGVRVADPALGFRKLTVEEFERGWSGTCLVFSASETLGQRTVGSSPWVRFVGYLAPYKRILAHLFLATFVIQMLGIVPPLIIQNILDSVVVHQNVSLLNLLIVGLVISNLFTQLMTTIRAYLSNFMVRSLDFSMMSHFFRHTMSLPLGFFAKRKTGDVFARFQENQTIRAFLTESTVTTVLNLLMIVIYFTVMFLYNVKLTLLLIGFVIPIMALTAFATPRTKRFAREVFSASTEARSLLMETLSGVETVKGMGIERPVRLKWERKYAKALDVQYRAQAFHVLIALGSQLLNAATTIVILWVGARLVLAQELSIGQLIAFNAFMGSVLAPLMGLVGLWSLMNDAAVAMERLGDVLDIEPEQKPAELATRVVLPDLRGEIKLDGVYFRYGGNETPYVLENVTFDVKPGEMIAIVGRSGSGKTTLAKLLVGFYAPTEGRIAVDGYDMSVVDQGSYRAQIGYVMQTNLVFSGSIAENIACGDPSPDRRRIEEVAKMADAHAFIAKMPLGYEQVVGERGVGLSGGQIQRLCIARALYHDPRLIVFDEATSSLDTQSESNILANMHEILKGRTAIIIAHRLSTIMRADKILVLYDGAIVEEGSHDALIERKGMYYQLVQKQLSHAAVEPS
;
A
#
# COMPACT_ATOMS: atom_id res chain seq x y z
N MET A 1 18.10 -30.25 50.45
CA MET A 1 19.48 -30.00 50.91
C MET A 1 19.35 -29.19 52.17
N ASP A 2 19.49 -29.86 53.30
CA ASP A 2 19.42 -29.26 54.63
C ASP A 2 20.62 -28.33 54.83
N THR A 3 20.35 -27.05 55.02
CA THR A 3 21.32 -26.09 55.55
C THR A 3 20.82 -25.61 56.90
N GLN A 4 21.46 -26.17 57.95
CA GLN A 4 21.30 -25.84 59.35
C GLN A 4 21.43 -24.33 59.56
N ALA A 5 20.34 -23.68 60.01
CA ALA A 5 20.40 -22.33 60.54
C ALA A 5 20.96 -22.37 61.96
N SER A 6 22.06 -21.66 62.19
CA SER A 6 22.68 -21.47 63.50
C SER A 6 21.69 -20.82 64.47
N ALA A 7 21.29 -21.52 65.52
CA ALA A 7 20.44 -20.97 66.57
C ALA A 7 21.23 -19.94 67.41
N SER A 8 20.86 -18.66 67.26
CA SER A 8 21.23 -17.57 68.17
C SER A 8 20.52 -17.71 69.53
N PRO A 9 21.06 -17.16 70.64
CA PRO A 9 20.53 -17.39 71.99
C PRO A 9 19.08 -16.90 72.14
N PRO A 10 18.29 -17.48 73.08
CA PRO A 10 16.90 -17.07 73.31
C PRO A 10 16.86 -15.61 73.75
N LEU A 11 16.17 -14.79 72.95
CA LEU A 11 15.92 -13.38 73.24
C LEU A 11 14.90 -13.29 74.39
N ASP A 12 15.10 -12.34 75.30
CA ASP A 12 14.24 -12.12 76.45
C ASP A 12 12.80 -11.83 75.99
N ALA A 13 11.86 -12.74 76.27
CA ALA A 13 10.52 -12.74 75.65
C ALA A 13 9.75 -11.43 75.91
N GLN A 14 9.94 -10.82 77.08
CA GLN A 14 9.35 -9.52 77.44
C GLN A 14 9.88 -8.37 76.58
N SER A 15 11.16 -8.39 76.19
CA SER A 15 11.74 -7.37 75.30
C SER A 15 11.21 -7.48 73.87
N LEU A 16 10.86 -8.70 73.44
CA LEU A 16 10.40 -8.98 72.09
C LEU A 16 8.90 -8.67 71.94
N ALA A 17 8.08 -8.98 72.94
CA ALA A 17 6.69 -8.55 73.00
C ALA A 17 6.57 -7.01 73.02
N GLN A 18 7.46 -6.32 73.73
CA GLN A 18 7.53 -4.85 73.72
C GLN A 18 7.97 -4.28 72.36
N PHE A 19 8.80 -5.01 71.60
CA PHE A 19 9.12 -4.64 70.22
C PHE A 19 7.92 -4.87 69.29
N LEU A 20 7.22 -6.00 69.41
CA LEU A 20 6.04 -6.32 68.60
C LEU A 20 4.89 -5.33 68.82
N SER A 21 4.69 -4.83 70.05
CA SER A 21 3.68 -3.78 70.31
C SER A 21 3.99 -2.47 69.58
N SER A 22 5.25 -2.22 69.23
CA SER A 22 5.68 -1.04 68.46
C SER A 22 5.49 -1.21 66.94
N VAL A 23 5.17 -2.42 66.48
CA VAL A 23 4.88 -2.73 65.07
C VAL A 23 3.41 -2.47 64.80
N GLU A 24 3.13 -1.52 63.91
CA GLU A 24 1.80 -0.96 63.68
C GLU A 24 0.64 -1.96 63.51
N PRO A 25 0.71 -3.00 62.63
CA PRO A 25 -0.37 -3.97 62.51
C PRO A 25 -0.57 -4.84 63.76
N LEU A 26 0.44 -4.91 64.64
CA LEU A 26 0.41 -5.68 65.89
C LEU A 26 0.11 -4.82 67.13
N SER A 27 0.17 -3.50 67.02
CA SER A 27 -0.07 -2.55 68.12
C SER A 27 -1.45 -2.66 68.78
N VAL A 28 -2.44 -3.22 68.07
CA VAL A 28 -3.83 -3.40 68.54
C VAL A 28 -4.04 -4.75 69.25
N PHE A 29 -3.04 -5.63 69.25
CA PHE A 29 -3.12 -6.92 69.91
C PHE A 29 -3.00 -6.77 71.43
N PRO A 30 -3.79 -7.51 72.23
CA PRO A 30 -3.68 -7.47 73.68
C PRO A 30 -2.31 -8.01 74.13
N PRO A 31 -1.79 -7.59 75.31
CA PRO A 31 -0.45 -7.95 75.79
C PRO A 31 -0.22 -9.46 75.83
N ASP A 32 -1.20 -10.23 76.32
CA ASP A 32 -1.12 -11.70 76.41
C ASP A 32 -0.95 -12.36 75.04
N ALA A 33 -1.59 -11.80 74.00
CA ALA A 33 -1.46 -12.27 72.63
C ALA A 33 -0.11 -11.88 71.99
N LEU A 34 0.46 -10.74 72.38
CA LEU A 34 1.79 -10.32 71.94
C LEU A 34 2.89 -11.18 72.57
N ASP A 35 2.72 -11.59 73.83
CA ASP A 35 3.61 -12.56 74.49
C ASP A 35 3.54 -13.94 73.81
N GLU A 36 2.33 -14.39 73.45
CA GLU A 36 2.14 -15.64 72.70
C GLU A 36 2.77 -15.59 71.29
N LEU A 37 2.64 -14.46 70.59
CA LEU A 37 3.28 -14.23 69.30
C LEU A 37 4.81 -14.13 69.42
N ALA A 38 5.31 -13.49 70.48
CA ALA A 38 6.74 -13.39 70.75
C ALA A 38 7.38 -14.77 71.00
N ALA A 39 6.67 -15.68 71.68
CA ALA A 39 7.12 -17.06 71.89
C ALA A 39 7.25 -17.87 70.59
N HIS A 40 6.48 -17.53 69.55
CA HIS A 40 6.49 -18.21 68.25
C HIS A 40 7.31 -17.47 67.17
N ALA A 41 7.89 -16.31 67.50
CA ALA A 41 8.67 -15.51 66.56
C ALA A 41 10.08 -16.10 66.39
N VAL A 42 10.48 -16.36 65.14
CA VAL A 42 11.81 -16.88 64.81
C VAL A 42 12.62 -15.79 64.11
N SER A 43 13.80 -15.45 64.65
CA SER A 43 14.72 -14.53 63.99
C SER A 43 15.45 -15.23 62.83
N ARG A 44 15.48 -14.58 61.66
CA ARG A 44 16.18 -15.04 60.46
C ARG A 44 17.05 -13.90 59.92
N SER A 45 18.35 -14.16 59.77
CA SER A 45 19.31 -13.20 59.22
C SER A 45 19.63 -13.51 57.77
N TYR A 46 19.62 -12.49 56.91
CA TYR A 46 19.92 -12.59 55.48
C TYR A 46 21.06 -11.64 55.10
N ALA A 47 21.92 -12.10 54.20
CA ALA A 47 23.02 -11.29 53.65
C ALA A 47 22.51 -10.33 52.56
N PHE A 48 23.31 -9.31 52.24
CA PHE A 48 22.99 -8.38 51.15
C PHE A 48 22.80 -9.13 49.82
N GLY A 49 21.71 -8.84 49.11
CA GLY A 49 21.39 -9.44 47.81
C GLY A 49 20.71 -10.81 47.90
N GLU A 50 20.56 -11.39 49.09
CA GLU A 50 19.90 -12.67 49.28
C GLU A 50 18.38 -12.54 49.08
N THR A 51 17.78 -13.51 48.38
CA THR A 51 16.34 -13.50 48.08
C THR A 51 15.58 -14.16 49.23
N ILE A 52 14.59 -13.46 49.77
CA ILE A 52 13.84 -13.87 50.96
C ILE A 52 12.56 -14.61 50.57
N ALA A 53 11.86 -14.14 49.53
CA ALA A 53 10.67 -14.78 48.98
C ALA A 53 10.52 -14.42 47.50
N CYS A 54 10.07 -15.36 46.68
CA CYS A 54 9.83 -15.14 45.26
C CYS A 54 8.34 -14.90 44.96
N ARG A 55 8.07 -14.11 43.92
CA ARG A 55 6.71 -13.94 43.39
C ARG A 55 6.13 -15.30 43.01
N GLY A 56 4.94 -15.61 43.51
CA GLY A 56 4.28 -16.89 43.26
C GLY A 56 4.72 -18.03 44.17
N GLU A 57 5.42 -17.76 45.27
CA GLU A 57 5.58 -18.69 46.39
C GLU A 57 4.46 -18.49 47.43
N ALA A 58 4.10 -19.55 48.15
CA ALA A 58 3.12 -19.48 49.23
C ALA A 58 3.68 -18.66 50.41
N ALA A 59 2.87 -17.76 50.96
CA ALA A 59 3.24 -16.96 52.11
C ALA A 59 2.87 -17.68 53.42
N ASP A 60 3.86 -18.29 54.06
CA ASP A 60 3.67 -19.17 55.23
C ASP A 60 3.54 -18.41 56.57
N GLY A 61 3.65 -17.09 56.57
CA GLY A 61 3.58 -16.26 57.78
C GLY A 61 3.88 -14.80 57.54
N LEU A 62 3.93 -14.03 58.64
CA LEU A 62 4.23 -12.60 58.65
C LEU A 62 5.74 -12.40 58.82
N PHE A 63 6.33 -11.51 58.01
CA PHE A 63 7.72 -11.09 58.17
C PHE A 63 7.80 -9.64 58.65
N ILE A 64 8.61 -9.40 59.68
CA ILE A 64 8.81 -8.09 60.32
C ILE A 64 10.29 -7.75 60.24
N VAL A 65 10.63 -6.55 59.77
CA VAL A 65 12.03 -6.10 59.73
C VAL A 65 12.48 -5.65 61.11
N ARG A 66 13.40 -6.40 61.72
CA ARG A 66 13.96 -6.07 63.04
C ARG A 66 15.13 -5.11 62.96
N SER A 67 16.01 -5.30 61.98
CA SER A 67 17.10 -4.36 61.67
C SER A 67 17.52 -4.52 60.21
N GLY A 68 17.92 -3.42 59.55
CA GLY A 68 18.28 -3.41 58.13
C GLY A 68 17.11 -3.08 57.19
N THR A 69 17.24 -3.42 55.91
CA THR A 69 16.23 -3.08 54.88
C THR A 69 16.04 -4.19 53.85
N VAL A 70 14.79 -4.36 53.39
CA VAL A 70 14.43 -5.29 52.30
C VAL A 70 13.75 -4.54 51.16
N ARG A 71 13.97 -4.94 49.92
CA ARG A 71 13.35 -4.33 48.74
C ARG A 71 12.38 -5.29 48.09
N LEU A 72 11.18 -4.78 47.82
CA LEU A 72 10.15 -5.48 47.06
C LEU A 72 10.25 -5.06 45.59
N PHE A 73 10.15 -6.02 44.68
CA PHE A 73 10.21 -5.79 43.25
C PHE A 73 9.37 -6.81 42.48
N THR A 74 8.93 -6.41 41.30
CA THR A 74 8.24 -7.28 40.33
C THR A 74 9.01 -7.27 39.02
N GLU A 75 9.17 -8.43 38.42
CA GLU A 75 9.80 -8.57 37.11
C GLU A 75 8.71 -8.75 36.04
N GLU A 76 8.65 -7.83 35.09
CA GLU A 76 7.79 -7.92 33.90
C GLU A 76 8.65 -7.68 32.66
N SER A 77 8.61 -8.62 31.70
CA SER A 77 9.36 -8.53 30.44
C SER A 77 10.88 -8.34 30.60
N GLY A 78 11.49 -8.94 31.64
CA GLY A 78 12.93 -8.89 31.90
C GLY A 78 13.45 -7.59 32.52
N LYS A 79 12.56 -6.71 33.03
CA LYS A 79 12.92 -5.48 33.73
C LYS A 79 12.41 -5.50 35.17
N GLU A 80 13.32 -5.48 36.15
CA GLU A 80 12.97 -5.38 37.57
C GLU A 80 12.39 -3.99 37.89
N THR A 81 11.13 -3.94 38.31
CA THR A 81 10.46 -2.71 38.77
C THR A 81 10.31 -2.76 40.29
N SER A 82 10.96 -1.82 41.00
CA SER A 82 10.87 -1.78 42.46
C SER A 82 9.55 -1.21 42.95
N LEU A 83 8.94 -1.91 43.90
CA LEU A 83 7.69 -1.54 44.56
C LEU A 83 7.90 -0.78 45.88
N GLY A 84 9.13 -0.66 46.35
CA GLY A 84 9.49 0.05 47.58
C GLY A 84 10.47 -0.74 48.44
N VAL A 85 11.05 -0.05 49.43
CA VAL A 85 11.95 -0.63 50.44
C VAL A 85 11.20 -0.65 51.78
N ARG A 86 11.31 -1.75 52.52
CA ARG A 86 10.81 -1.87 53.89
C ARG A 86 11.95 -1.65 54.88
N LYS A 87 11.70 -0.81 55.87
CA LYS A 87 12.64 -0.42 56.93
C LYS A 87 12.25 -1.07 58.26
N GLU A 88 13.04 -0.81 59.30
CA GLU A 88 12.81 -1.31 60.66
C GLU A 88 11.35 -1.08 61.11
N ARG A 89 10.76 -2.10 61.74
CA ARG A 89 9.36 -2.18 62.22
C ARG A 89 8.29 -2.23 61.14
N GLU A 90 8.66 -2.21 59.86
CA GLU A 90 7.72 -2.44 58.77
C GLU A 90 7.59 -3.93 58.46
N VAL A 91 6.45 -4.31 57.88
CA VAL A 91 6.10 -5.71 57.60
C VAL A 91 5.88 -5.95 56.11
N PHE A 92 5.97 -7.22 55.72
CA PHE A 92 5.46 -7.71 54.44
C PHE A 92 4.83 -9.10 54.61
N ALA A 93 3.99 -9.47 53.64
CA ALA A 93 3.12 -10.65 53.68
C ALA A 93 1.99 -10.55 54.74
N GLU A 94 1.55 -9.33 55.05
CA GLU A 94 0.48 -9.05 56.00
C GLU A 94 -0.87 -9.72 55.66
N ILE A 95 -1.12 -10.02 54.38
CA ILE A 95 -2.33 -10.75 53.93
C ILE A 95 -2.37 -12.18 54.50
N ALA A 96 -1.21 -12.80 54.78
CA ALA A 96 -1.12 -14.13 55.34
C ALA A 96 -1.75 -14.24 56.74
N MET A 97 -1.90 -13.12 57.47
CA MET A 97 -2.61 -13.09 58.76
C MET A 97 -4.11 -13.40 58.63
N LEU A 98 -4.72 -13.15 57.46
CA LEU A 98 -6.16 -13.28 57.24
C LEU A 98 -6.53 -14.53 56.44
N ARG A 99 -5.71 -14.91 55.45
CA ARG A 99 -6.01 -16.02 54.54
C ARG A 99 -4.76 -16.58 53.86
N GLU A 100 -4.92 -17.70 53.15
CA GLU A 100 -3.88 -18.21 52.26
C GLU A 100 -3.57 -17.18 51.18
N TYR A 101 -2.28 -16.92 51.01
CA TYR A 101 -1.78 -15.87 50.14
C TYR A 101 -0.50 -16.34 49.46
N TRP A 102 -0.32 -15.86 48.24
CA TRP A 102 0.87 -16.12 47.43
C TRP A 102 1.57 -14.78 47.22
N HIS A 103 2.89 -14.74 47.38
CA HIS A 103 3.64 -13.49 47.25
C HIS A 103 3.42 -12.84 45.87
N GLU A 104 2.79 -11.67 45.83
CA GLU A 104 2.58 -10.92 44.57
C GLU A 104 3.86 -10.25 44.03
N ALA A 105 4.90 -10.14 44.86
CA ALA A 105 6.19 -9.54 44.53
C ALA A 105 7.35 -10.32 45.16
N SER A 106 8.50 -10.30 44.51
CA SER A 106 9.74 -10.88 45.04
C SER A 106 10.38 -9.92 46.05
N VAL A 107 11.02 -10.46 47.08
CA VAL A 107 11.64 -9.71 48.18
C VAL A 107 13.11 -10.08 48.29
N ARG A 108 14.00 -9.09 48.28
CA ARG A 108 15.46 -9.27 48.38
C ARG A 108 16.05 -8.36 49.44
N ALA A 109 17.01 -8.86 50.21
CA ALA A 109 17.71 -8.09 51.23
C ALA A 109 18.54 -6.97 50.57
N SER A 110 18.32 -5.72 50.97
CA SER A 110 19.03 -4.53 50.46
C SER A 110 20.16 -4.06 51.38
N SER A 111 20.27 -4.63 52.57
CA SER A 111 21.41 -4.59 53.47
C SER A 111 21.51 -5.95 54.17
N LYS A 112 22.54 -6.18 54.99
CA LYS A 112 22.46 -7.24 56.01
C LYS A 112 21.21 -6.94 56.86
N VAL A 113 20.28 -7.90 56.93
CA VAL A 113 18.96 -7.68 57.52
C VAL A 113 18.63 -8.83 58.46
N GLU A 114 18.06 -8.49 59.60
CA GLU A 114 17.47 -9.43 60.54
C GLU A 114 15.95 -9.29 60.49
N LEU A 115 15.26 -10.38 60.17
CA LEU A 115 13.81 -10.46 60.08
C LEU A 115 13.25 -11.33 61.21
N LEU A 116 12.15 -10.89 61.82
CA LEU A 116 11.33 -11.73 62.68
C LEU A 116 10.22 -12.36 61.84
N PHE A 117 10.21 -13.69 61.78
CA PHE A 117 9.18 -14.47 61.10
C PHE A 117 8.20 -15.04 62.11
N ILE A 118 6.91 -14.76 61.92
CA ILE A 118 5.82 -15.30 62.73
C ILE A 118 4.98 -16.23 61.85
N PRO A 119 4.92 -17.54 62.14
CA PRO A 119 4.16 -18.50 61.35
C PRO A 119 2.67 -18.17 61.34
N ARG A 120 2.00 -18.44 60.20
CA ARG A 120 0.55 -18.25 60.11
C ARG A 120 -0.23 -19.07 61.14
N THR A 121 0.26 -20.27 61.45
CA THR A 121 -0.36 -21.17 62.45
C THR A 121 -0.45 -20.54 63.84
N ALA A 122 0.43 -19.58 64.17
CA ALA A 122 0.38 -18.84 65.43
C ALA A 122 -0.50 -17.57 65.32
N ILE A 123 -0.38 -16.80 64.24
CA ILE A 123 -1.05 -15.48 64.15
C ILE A 123 -2.51 -15.55 63.68
N ALA A 124 -2.87 -16.47 62.79
CA ALA A 124 -4.21 -16.54 62.22
C ALA A 124 -5.32 -16.89 63.25
N PRO A 125 -5.11 -17.84 64.19
CA PRO A 125 -6.09 -18.11 65.25
C PRO A 125 -6.33 -16.91 66.17
N ILE A 126 -5.27 -16.18 66.53
CA ILE A 126 -5.33 -15.01 67.40
C ILE A 126 -6.10 -13.87 66.73
N VAL A 127 -5.88 -13.64 65.44
CA VAL A 127 -6.61 -12.64 64.65
C VAL A 127 -8.08 -13.04 64.50
N ALA A 128 -8.39 -14.32 64.28
CA ALA A 128 -9.77 -14.80 64.15
C ALA A 128 -10.55 -14.78 65.47
N ALA A 129 -9.88 -14.98 66.62
CA ALA A 129 -10.50 -14.97 67.94
C ALA A 129 -10.88 -13.57 68.43
N ASN A 130 -10.20 -12.52 67.95
CA ASN A 130 -10.36 -11.14 68.41
C ASN A 130 -11.01 -10.27 67.33
N ALA A 131 -12.32 -10.03 67.41
CA ALA A 131 -13.07 -9.29 66.39
C ALA A 131 -12.55 -7.84 66.15
N SER A 132 -12.04 -7.17 67.18
CA SER A 132 -11.43 -5.83 67.07
C SER A 132 -10.12 -5.86 66.27
N VAL A 133 -9.25 -6.83 66.56
CA VAL A 133 -7.99 -7.07 65.84
C VAL A 133 -8.29 -7.47 64.39
N GLN A 134 -9.25 -8.37 64.18
CA GLN A 134 -9.65 -8.82 62.83
C GLN A 134 -10.13 -7.64 61.96
N SER A 135 -10.97 -6.77 62.51
CA SER A 135 -11.48 -5.58 61.81
C SER A 135 -10.36 -4.60 61.46
N PHE A 136 -9.44 -4.35 62.40
CA PHE A 136 -8.29 -3.49 62.18
C PHE A 136 -7.33 -4.05 61.13
N VAL A 137 -6.94 -5.33 61.26
CA VAL A 137 -6.03 -6.00 60.31
C VAL A 137 -6.65 -6.09 58.92
N THR A 138 -7.96 -6.38 58.82
CA THR A 138 -8.68 -6.38 57.53
C THR A 138 -8.64 -5.00 56.87
N SER A 139 -8.85 -3.94 57.65
CA SER A 139 -8.78 -2.55 57.16
C SER A 139 -7.36 -2.16 56.75
N TYR A 140 -6.36 -2.50 57.57
CA TYR A 140 -4.95 -2.25 57.29
C TYR A 140 -4.48 -2.94 56.01
N VAL A 141 -4.84 -4.21 55.83
CA VAL A 141 -4.53 -5.00 54.62
C VAL A 141 -5.26 -4.45 53.39
N ALA A 142 -6.51 -4.02 53.54
CA ALA A 142 -7.27 -3.39 52.46
C ALA A 142 -6.63 -2.06 52.01
N ILE A 143 -6.12 -1.25 52.94
CA ILE A 143 -5.44 0.01 52.66
C ILE A 143 -4.06 -0.23 52.01
N SER A 144 -3.26 -1.16 52.54
CA SER A 144 -1.95 -1.54 51.97
C SER A 144 -2.08 -2.05 50.53
N SER A 145 -3.09 -2.90 50.26
CA SER A 145 -3.33 -3.47 48.92
C SER A 145 -3.98 -2.48 47.92
N ALA A 146 -4.91 -1.63 48.37
CA ALA A 146 -5.57 -0.64 47.51
C ALA A 146 -4.67 0.58 47.21
N GLY A 147 -3.90 1.05 48.20
CA GLY A 147 -2.98 2.18 48.07
C GLY A 147 -1.93 1.96 46.99
N GLY A 148 -1.40 0.73 46.87
CA GLY A 148 -0.44 0.37 45.83
C GLY A 148 -0.99 0.40 44.40
N PHE A 149 -2.30 0.19 44.19
CA PHE A 149 -2.93 0.22 42.87
C PHE A 149 -3.36 1.64 42.48
N VAL A 150 -3.96 2.40 43.41
CA VAL A 150 -4.37 3.79 43.18
C VAL A 150 -3.15 4.70 42.99
N ALA A 151 -2.09 4.53 43.78
CA ALA A 151 -0.84 5.28 43.58
C ALA A 151 -0.14 4.95 42.25
N ARG A 152 -0.29 3.72 41.73
CA ARG A 152 0.21 3.30 40.40
C ARG A 152 -0.60 3.90 39.25
N LEU A 153 -1.92 3.95 39.37
CA LEU A 153 -2.81 4.46 38.32
C LEU A 153 -2.69 5.97 38.11
N PHE A 154 -2.37 6.73 39.16
CA PHE A 154 -2.32 8.19 39.13
C PHE A 154 -0.93 8.81 39.35
N ASP A 155 0.12 7.97 39.40
CA ASP A 155 1.53 8.36 39.61
C ASP A 155 1.74 9.31 40.82
N LEU A 156 1.05 9.01 41.94
CA LEU A 156 1.01 9.84 43.14
C LEU A 156 2.21 9.61 44.08
N ARG A 157 3.39 9.29 43.53
CA ARG A 157 4.60 9.03 44.32
C ARG A 157 5.04 10.29 45.07
N GLY A 158 5.04 10.22 46.41
CA GLY A 158 5.69 11.21 47.29
C GLY A 158 4.95 12.54 47.49
N LYS A 159 3.68 12.67 47.07
CA LYS A 159 2.91 13.94 47.12
C LYS A 159 1.70 13.94 48.07
N LEU A 160 1.48 12.87 48.81
CA LEU A 160 0.32 12.68 49.70
C LEU A 160 0.79 12.20 51.08
N THR A 161 0.23 12.78 52.14
CA THR A 161 0.44 12.30 53.52
C THR A 161 -0.40 11.05 53.79
N ARG A 162 0.03 10.23 54.76
CA ARG A 162 -0.61 8.94 55.09
C ARG A 162 -2.10 9.07 55.46
N ALA A 163 -2.45 10.12 56.23
CA ALA A 163 -3.82 10.42 56.61
C ALA A 163 -4.72 10.79 55.41
N GLU A 164 -4.17 11.50 54.42
CA GLU A 164 -4.90 11.84 53.19
C GLU A 164 -5.18 10.56 52.36
N LEU A 165 -4.19 9.65 52.29
CA LEU A 165 -4.31 8.36 51.57
C LEU A 165 -5.39 7.44 52.16
N GLU A 166 -5.57 7.46 53.48
CA GLU A 166 -6.67 6.78 54.18
C GLU A 166 -8.04 7.40 53.85
N GLU A 167 -8.15 8.73 53.81
CA GLU A 167 -9.37 9.43 53.40
C GLU A 167 -9.73 9.15 51.92
N TYR A 168 -8.73 9.06 51.04
CA TYR A 168 -8.95 8.72 49.64
C TYR A 168 -9.44 7.28 49.44
N VAL A 169 -8.79 6.30 50.08
CA VAL A 169 -9.13 4.88 49.93
C VAL A 169 -10.50 4.57 50.52
N SER A 170 -10.91 5.25 51.60
CA SER A 170 -12.25 5.08 52.20
C SER A 170 -13.38 5.63 51.32
N SER A 171 -13.12 6.60 50.43
CA SER A 171 -14.13 7.19 49.53
C SER A 171 -14.36 6.43 48.21
N VAL A 172 -13.51 5.44 47.91
CA VAL A 172 -13.52 4.70 46.63
C VAL A 172 -14.32 3.40 46.76
N GLY A 173 -15.43 3.30 46.01
CA GLY A 173 -16.31 2.13 46.03
C GLY A 173 -15.94 1.08 44.99
N VAL A 174 -16.41 -0.17 45.17
CA VAL A 174 -16.31 -1.23 44.15
C VAL A 174 -17.71 -1.68 43.74
N LYS A 175 -18.01 -1.61 42.44
CA LYS A 175 -19.31 -2.01 41.84
C LYS A 175 -19.11 -3.25 40.97
N ARG A 176 -19.96 -4.27 41.13
CA ARG A 176 -19.98 -5.46 40.26
C ARG A 176 -21.13 -5.36 39.28
N VAL A 177 -20.86 -5.60 38.00
CA VAL A 177 -21.85 -5.51 36.92
C VAL A 177 -21.78 -6.80 36.11
N ALA A 178 -22.94 -7.43 35.92
CA ALA A 178 -23.05 -8.65 35.12
C ALA A 178 -22.97 -8.34 33.61
N ALA A 179 -22.52 -9.30 32.81
CA ALA A 179 -22.49 -9.18 31.36
C ALA A 179 -23.86 -8.76 30.77
N GLY A 180 -23.85 -7.85 29.81
CA GLY A 180 -25.03 -7.33 29.11
C GLY A 180 -25.77 -6.19 29.83
N LYS A 181 -25.39 -5.81 31.06
CA LYS A 181 -26.01 -4.67 31.77
C LYS A 181 -25.34 -3.35 31.45
N ASP A 182 -26.16 -2.31 31.31
CA ASP A 182 -25.70 -0.93 31.13
C ASP A 182 -25.22 -0.34 32.46
N VAL A 183 -24.02 0.23 32.42
CA VAL A 183 -23.35 0.92 33.53
C VAL A 183 -23.70 2.41 33.52
N LEU A 184 -23.67 3.03 32.34
CA LEU A 184 -24.04 4.41 32.08
C LEU A 184 -24.92 4.44 30.83
N VAL A 185 -25.93 5.31 30.83
CA VAL A 185 -26.88 5.46 29.71
C VAL A 185 -26.69 6.83 29.06
N GLN A 186 -26.60 6.86 27.73
CA GLN A 186 -26.51 8.08 26.95
C GLN A 186 -27.65 9.06 27.29
N GLY A 187 -27.33 10.34 27.50
CA GLY A 187 -28.29 11.41 27.81
C GLY A 187 -28.72 11.50 29.27
N SER A 188 -28.32 10.56 30.15
CA SER A 188 -28.57 10.70 31.60
C SER A 188 -27.60 11.68 32.25
N ARG A 189 -28.10 12.46 33.22
CA ARG A 189 -27.32 13.32 34.14
C ARG A 189 -27.19 12.74 35.54
N ASP A 190 -27.77 11.58 35.81
CA ASP A 190 -27.95 11.06 37.17
C ASP A 190 -26.64 10.51 37.76
N ASP A 191 -25.63 10.24 36.93
CA ASP A 191 -24.37 9.65 37.34
C ASP A 191 -23.16 10.46 36.84
N MET A 192 -22.59 11.26 37.75
CA MET A 192 -21.41 12.13 37.53
C MET A 192 -20.11 11.53 38.10
N ARG A 193 -20.09 10.21 38.36
CA ARG A 193 -18.93 9.51 38.92
C ARG A 193 -17.96 9.05 37.84
N LEU A 194 -16.70 8.89 38.22
CA LEU A 194 -15.65 8.34 37.37
C LEU A 194 -15.48 6.85 37.65
N TYR A 195 -15.43 6.03 36.60
CA TYR A 195 -15.32 4.59 36.71
C TYR A 195 -13.98 4.09 36.17
N VAL A 196 -13.37 3.13 36.87
CA VAL A 196 -12.16 2.44 36.41
C VAL A 196 -12.43 0.93 36.34
N VAL A 197 -12.13 0.32 35.20
CA VAL A 197 -12.29 -1.13 35.03
C VAL A 197 -11.20 -1.85 35.80
N ARG A 198 -11.54 -2.58 36.85
CA ARG A 198 -10.56 -3.39 37.61
C ARG A 198 -10.39 -4.77 36.98
N GLN A 199 -11.47 -5.36 36.50
CA GLN A 199 -11.49 -6.70 35.89
C GLN A 199 -12.73 -6.80 34.98
N GLY A 200 -12.59 -7.42 33.80
CA GLY A 200 -13.64 -7.50 32.78
C GLY A 200 -13.51 -6.45 31.67
N GLU A 201 -14.55 -6.30 30.86
CA GLU A 201 -14.58 -5.41 29.69
C GLU A 201 -15.92 -4.68 29.58
N VAL A 202 -15.87 -3.43 29.10
CA VAL A 202 -17.05 -2.61 28.82
C VAL A 202 -16.99 -2.03 27.42
N ARG A 203 -18.14 -1.93 26.74
CA ARG A 203 -18.28 -1.34 25.40
C ARG A 203 -18.95 0.02 25.49
N LEU A 204 -18.33 1.04 24.90
CA LEU A 204 -18.88 2.38 24.73
C LEU A 204 -19.57 2.45 23.37
N ALA A 205 -20.87 2.75 23.35
CA ALA A 205 -21.64 2.93 22.13
C ALA A 205 -22.48 4.21 22.19
N HIS A 206 -22.46 4.98 21.10
CA HIS A 206 -23.32 6.14 20.91
C HIS A 206 -24.43 5.78 19.94
N ARG A 207 -25.68 5.96 20.34
CA ARG A 207 -26.86 5.72 19.50
C ARG A 207 -27.30 7.04 18.89
N ALA A 208 -27.30 7.11 17.55
CA ALA A 208 -27.86 8.25 16.81
C ALA A 208 -28.59 7.75 15.54
N ASN A 209 -29.77 8.32 15.26
CA ASN A 209 -30.60 7.97 14.09
C ASN A 209 -30.85 6.46 13.92
N GLY A 210 -31.13 5.75 15.03
CA GLY A 210 -31.42 4.30 15.01
C GLY A 210 -30.21 3.39 14.72
N THR A 211 -28.98 3.94 14.69
CA THR A 211 -27.75 3.17 14.45
C THR A 211 -26.82 3.28 15.68
N ASP A 212 -26.26 2.15 16.11
CA ASP A 212 -25.32 2.09 17.24
C ASP A 212 -23.87 2.23 16.74
N TYR A 213 -23.24 3.36 17.06
CA TYR A 213 -21.83 3.62 16.78
C TYR A 213 -20.99 3.12 17.95
N THR A 214 -20.24 2.03 17.76
CA THR A 214 -19.30 1.56 18.79
C THR A 214 -18.07 2.46 18.79
N LEU A 215 -17.84 3.18 19.89
CA LEU A 215 -16.75 4.15 20.03
C LEU A 215 -15.46 3.47 20.53
N ALA A 216 -15.57 2.58 21.51
CA ALA A 216 -14.43 1.85 22.06
C ALA A 216 -14.88 0.62 22.87
N THR A 217 -13.98 -0.35 23.00
CA THR A 217 -14.07 -1.41 24.02
C THR A 217 -12.93 -1.20 25.02
N LEU A 218 -13.27 -1.13 26.31
CA LEU A 218 -12.36 -0.78 27.40
C LEU A 218 -12.15 -1.97 28.32
N GLY A 219 -10.89 -2.39 28.50
CA GLY A 219 -10.48 -3.47 29.40
C GLY A 219 -9.93 -2.99 30.74
N ALA A 220 -9.33 -3.90 31.51
CA ALA A 220 -8.76 -3.60 32.83
C ALA A 220 -7.75 -2.44 32.80
N GLY A 221 -7.87 -1.51 33.75
CA GLY A 221 -7.09 -0.26 33.84
C GLY A 221 -7.70 0.93 33.08
N ALA A 222 -8.73 0.72 32.24
CA ALA A 222 -9.37 1.80 31.50
C ALA A 222 -10.35 2.61 32.37
N ILE A 223 -10.50 3.89 32.02
CA ILE A 223 -11.35 4.87 32.71
C ILE A 223 -12.50 5.26 31.78
N PHE A 224 -13.70 5.47 32.32
CA PHE A 224 -14.84 6.02 31.60
C PHE A 224 -15.76 6.85 32.52
N GLY A 225 -16.56 7.76 31.93
CA GLY A 225 -17.40 8.71 32.67
C GLY A 225 -16.72 10.07 32.92
N GLU A 226 -15.54 10.28 32.34
CA GLU A 226 -14.68 11.45 32.49
C GLU A 226 -15.36 12.75 32.07
N ARG A 227 -16.16 12.73 30.99
CA ARG A 227 -16.84 13.93 30.48
C ARG A 227 -17.91 14.45 31.43
N ALA A 228 -18.77 13.56 31.91
CA ALA A 228 -19.82 13.93 32.88
C ALA A 228 -19.22 14.38 34.21
N CYS A 229 -18.15 13.70 34.65
CA CYS A 229 -17.45 14.05 35.89
C CYS A 229 -16.73 15.40 35.80
N LEU A 230 -16.05 15.72 34.70
CA LEU A 230 -15.26 16.96 34.54
C LEU A 230 -16.07 18.19 34.10
N LEU A 231 -16.96 18.00 33.12
CA LEU A 231 -17.65 19.12 32.45
C LEU A 231 -19.08 19.33 32.97
N ARG A 232 -19.56 18.45 33.88
CA ARG A 232 -20.96 18.43 34.37
C ARG A 232 -21.98 18.41 33.24
N GLN A 233 -21.67 17.64 32.20
CA GLN A 233 -22.52 17.43 31.03
C GLN A 233 -23.16 16.04 31.02
N GLU A 234 -24.15 15.85 30.16
CA GLU A 234 -24.78 14.55 29.92
C GLU A 234 -23.78 13.51 29.40
N GLN A 235 -24.06 12.25 29.73
CA GLN A 235 -23.29 11.12 29.21
C GLN A 235 -23.42 11.05 27.68
N GLN A 236 -22.29 11.10 26.98
CA GLN A 236 -22.25 11.12 25.52
C GLN A 236 -22.52 9.74 24.90
N ALA A 237 -22.23 8.65 25.62
CA ALA A 237 -22.36 7.29 25.13
C ALA A 237 -22.90 6.37 26.22
N THR A 238 -23.61 5.33 25.80
CA THR A 238 -24.03 4.22 26.67
C THR A 238 -22.84 3.28 26.86
N VAL A 239 -22.60 2.88 28.11
CA VAL A 239 -21.54 1.94 28.49
C VAL A 239 -22.18 0.65 28.93
N THR A 240 -21.96 -0.44 28.19
CA THR A 240 -22.51 -1.76 28.50
C THR A 240 -21.38 -2.71 28.88
N ALA A 241 -21.54 -3.47 29.97
CA ALA A 241 -20.57 -4.51 30.33
C ALA A 241 -20.65 -5.68 29.31
N THR A 242 -19.54 -6.04 28.67
CA THR A 242 -19.50 -7.18 27.73
C THR A 242 -19.26 -8.51 28.45
N ALA A 243 -18.64 -8.47 29.64
CA ALA A 243 -18.41 -9.60 30.52
C ALA A 243 -18.75 -9.24 31.98
N ASP A 244 -18.66 -10.19 32.91
CA ASP A 244 -18.79 -9.91 34.33
C ASP A 244 -17.65 -8.99 34.79
N THR A 245 -18.01 -7.74 35.09
CA THR A 245 -17.05 -6.65 35.24
C THR A 245 -17.06 -6.13 36.68
N ARG A 246 -15.85 -5.94 37.24
CA ARG A 246 -15.64 -5.24 38.51
C ARG A 246 -15.11 -3.85 38.23
N LEU A 247 -15.84 -2.85 38.70
CA LEU A 247 -15.54 -1.44 38.50
C LEU A 247 -15.15 -0.81 39.83
N ILE A 248 -14.14 0.06 39.80
CA ILE A 248 -13.84 0.99 40.87
C ILE A 248 -14.62 2.28 40.57
N VAL A 249 -15.33 2.78 41.57
CA VAL A 249 -16.19 3.96 41.47
C VAL A 249 -15.58 5.08 42.29
N ILE A 250 -15.22 6.17 41.63
CA ILE A 250 -14.62 7.34 42.25
C ILE A 250 -15.66 8.48 42.24
N PRO A 251 -16.07 8.99 43.41
CA PRO A 251 -17.03 10.10 43.50
C PRO A 251 -16.52 11.39 42.84
N GLU A 252 -17.43 12.21 42.30
CA GLU A 252 -17.12 13.51 41.66
C GLU A 252 -16.27 14.42 42.57
N LYS A 253 -16.64 14.51 43.86
CA LYS A 253 -15.94 15.33 44.85
C LYS A 253 -14.47 14.92 44.99
N THR A 254 -14.21 13.61 45.00
CA THR A 254 -12.85 13.05 45.08
C THR A 254 -12.04 13.37 43.83
N VAL A 255 -12.65 13.26 42.63
CA VAL A 255 -11.98 13.57 41.36
C VAL A 255 -11.62 15.06 41.26
N HIS A 256 -12.53 15.97 41.62
CA HIS A 256 -12.26 17.41 41.61
C HIS A 256 -11.17 17.82 42.59
N PHE A 257 -11.15 17.20 43.77
CA PHE A 257 -10.08 17.43 44.74
C PHE A 257 -8.71 16.95 44.20
N MET A 258 -8.67 15.79 43.54
CA MET A 258 -7.45 15.28 42.89
C MET A 258 -6.95 16.18 41.75
N LEU A 259 -7.86 16.74 40.95
CA LEU A 259 -7.52 17.65 39.85
C LEU A 259 -6.93 18.97 40.34
N GLY A 260 -7.36 19.47 41.50
CA GLY A 260 -6.80 20.67 42.12
C GLY A 260 -5.32 20.57 42.49
N ARG A 261 -4.79 19.34 42.69
CA ARG A 261 -3.39 19.10 43.09
C ARG A 261 -2.54 18.41 42.01
N ASN A 262 -3.15 17.86 40.95
CA ASN A 262 -2.44 17.19 39.86
C ASN A 262 -2.92 17.68 38.47
N ALA A 263 -2.25 18.71 37.95
CA ALA A 263 -2.56 19.28 36.63
C ALA A 263 -2.40 18.28 35.47
N LYS A 264 -1.48 17.31 35.57
CA LYS A 264 -1.28 16.27 34.54
C LYS A 264 -2.48 15.34 34.43
N LEU A 265 -3.17 15.05 35.54
CA LEU A 265 -4.37 14.21 35.52
C LEU A 265 -5.49 14.88 34.71
N ARG A 266 -5.60 16.21 34.81
CA ARG A 266 -6.56 17.00 34.03
C ARG A 266 -6.27 16.89 32.53
N GLU A 267 -5.02 17.04 32.13
CA GLU A 267 -4.61 16.93 30.72
C GLU A 267 -4.93 15.55 30.14
N VAL A 268 -4.65 14.47 30.90
CA VAL A 268 -4.94 13.09 30.46
C VAL A 268 -6.44 12.86 30.27
N LEU A 269 -7.27 13.36 31.18
CA LEU A 269 -8.72 13.21 31.05
C LEU A 269 -9.30 14.09 29.92
N GLU A 270 -8.81 15.31 29.74
CA GLU A 270 -9.20 16.20 28.63
C GLU A 270 -8.75 15.66 27.25
N GLU A 271 -7.56 15.05 27.17
CA GLU A 271 -7.10 14.35 25.97
C GLU A 271 -8.00 13.16 25.63
N ARG A 272 -8.46 12.42 26.65
CA ARG A 272 -9.38 11.29 26.48
C ARG A 272 -10.77 11.71 26.01
N ILE A 273 -11.31 12.81 26.55
CA ILE A 273 -12.55 13.43 26.05
C ILE A 273 -12.39 13.79 24.56
N ARG A 274 -11.28 14.45 24.19
CA ARG A 274 -10.97 14.81 22.79
C ARG A 274 -10.76 13.60 21.87
N PHE A 275 -10.29 12.48 22.40
CA PHE A 275 -10.13 11.23 21.64
C PHE A 275 -11.50 10.63 21.29
N VAL A 276 -12.41 10.55 22.27
CA VAL A 276 -13.77 10.02 22.07
C VAL A 276 -14.57 10.88 21.08
N ASP A 277 -14.45 12.21 21.15
CA ASP A 277 -15.08 13.13 20.20
C ASP A 277 -14.55 12.94 18.76
N ARG A 278 -13.23 12.81 18.60
CA ARG A 278 -12.60 12.56 17.28
C ARG A 278 -13.02 11.23 16.68
N GLU A 279 -13.12 10.16 17.48
CA GLU A 279 -13.54 8.85 16.97
C GLU A 279 -15.02 8.86 16.59
N LEU A 280 -15.89 9.55 17.34
CA LEU A 280 -17.29 9.74 16.97
C LEU A 280 -17.44 10.48 15.62
N GLU A 281 -16.70 11.56 15.41
CA GLU A 281 -16.66 12.27 14.11
C GLU A 281 -16.13 11.38 12.99
N ARG A 282 -15.08 10.60 13.26
CA ARG A 282 -14.52 9.66 12.27
C ARG A 282 -15.53 8.61 11.86
N GLN A 283 -16.22 8.00 12.81
CA GLN A 283 -17.26 6.99 12.55
C GLN A 283 -18.46 7.58 11.79
N LYS A 284 -18.87 8.82 12.11
CA LYS A 284 -19.88 9.55 11.32
C LYS A 284 -19.42 9.79 9.87
N LYS A 285 -18.19 10.26 9.67
CA LYS A 285 -17.60 10.45 8.33
C LYS A 285 -17.47 9.14 7.54
N VAL A 286 -17.10 8.04 8.20
CA VAL A 286 -17.02 6.71 7.58
C VAL A 286 -18.41 6.19 7.18
N ALA A 287 -19.42 6.37 8.05
CA ALA A 287 -20.80 6.00 7.72
C ALA A 287 -21.37 6.83 6.55
N GLU A 288 -21.00 8.11 6.45
CA GLU A 288 -21.32 8.96 5.29
C GLU A 288 -20.62 8.49 4.01
N ARG A 289 -19.32 8.15 4.09
CA ARG A 289 -18.54 7.65 2.95
C ARG A 289 -19.03 6.29 2.42
N THR A 290 -19.53 5.43 3.30
CA THR A 290 -20.03 4.09 2.90
C THR A 290 -21.34 4.16 2.09
N ARG A 291 -22.04 5.32 2.08
CA ARG A 291 -23.34 5.52 1.40
C ARG A 291 -23.25 6.06 -0.04
N ARG A 292 -22.07 6.26 -0.61
CA ARG A 292 -21.94 6.85 -1.96
C ARG A 292 -20.93 6.07 -2.79
N ALA A 293 -21.45 5.34 -3.76
CA ALA A 293 -20.73 4.84 -4.93
C ALA A 293 -21.48 5.40 -6.15
N ASP A 294 -20.74 5.97 -7.12
CA ASP A 294 -21.16 6.47 -8.44
C ASP A 294 -22.64 6.86 -8.55
N ARG A 295 -22.98 8.09 -8.15
CA ARG A 295 -24.31 8.65 -8.39
C ARG A 295 -24.31 9.36 -9.75
N LEU A 296 -25.23 8.95 -10.62
CA LEU A 296 -25.81 9.85 -11.61
C LEU A 296 -26.84 10.70 -10.87
N ASP A 297 -26.87 12.01 -11.13
CA ASP A 297 -27.96 12.83 -10.62
C ASP A 297 -29.27 12.45 -11.33
N LEU A 298 -30.15 11.76 -10.61
CA LEU A 298 -31.47 11.29 -11.09
C LEU A 298 -32.63 12.03 -10.41
N GLU A 299 -32.35 12.84 -9.38
CA GLU A 299 -33.37 13.43 -8.50
C GLU A 299 -33.68 14.89 -8.85
N SER A 300 -32.86 15.52 -9.69
CA SER A 300 -32.90 16.96 -9.85
C SER A 300 -33.99 17.40 -10.87
N ARG A 301 -35.15 17.80 -10.34
CA ARG A 301 -36.31 18.28 -11.12
C ARG A 301 -36.06 19.66 -11.74
N ASP A 302 -36.65 19.91 -12.90
CA ASP A 302 -36.61 21.19 -13.61
C ASP A 302 -37.39 22.25 -12.80
N GLU A 303 -36.71 23.28 -12.28
CA GLU A 303 -37.38 24.53 -11.89
C GLU A 303 -37.68 25.31 -13.19
N ILE A 304 -38.89 25.88 -13.31
CA ILE A 304 -39.32 26.61 -14.53
C ILE A 304 -38.34 27.77 -14.79
N GLY A 305 -37.56 27.65 -15.87
CA GLY A 305 -36.56 28.65 -16.30
C GLY A 305 -35.10 28.38 -15.91
N ALA A 306 -34.77 27.22 -15.32
CA ALA A 306 -33.38 26.86 -14.99
C ALA A 306 -32.65 26.14 -16.14
N LYS A 307 -31.39 26.51 -16.43
CA LYS A 307 -30.49 25.71 -17.30
C LYS A 307 -29.92 24.57 -16.46
N LEU A 308 -30.13 23.32 -16.89
CA LEU A 308 -29.72 22.12 -16.15
C LEU A 308 -29.26 20.99 -17.07
N VAL A 309 -28.12 20.37 -16.73
CA VAL A 309 -27.67 19.11 -17.37
C VAL A 309 -28.33 17.91 -16.67
N LYS A 310 -29.23 17.21 -17.37
CA LYS A 310 -30.09 16.14 -16.80
C LYS A 310 -29.36 14.86 -16.35
N ARG A 311 -28.15 14.59 -16.85
CA ARG A 311 -27.35 13.39 -16.52
C ARG A 311 -25.88 13.76 -16.42
N PHE A 312 -25.50 14.37 -15.30
CA PHE A 312 -24.11 14.70 -15.03
C PHE A 312 -23.44 13.56 -14.23
N ALA A 313 -22.25 13.14 -14.66
CA ALA A 313 -21.51 12.07 -14.02
C ALA A 313 -20.51 12.67 -13.02
N LEU A 314 -20.60 12.27 -11.75
CA LEU A 314 -19.62 12.64 -10.74
C LEU A 314 -18.34 11.81 -10.92
N VAL A 315 -17.19 12.45 -10.82
CA VAL A 315 -15.88 11.79 -10.69
C VAL A 315 -15.29 12.22 -9.37
N GLU A 316 -15.10 11.26 -8.46
CA GLU A 316 -14.49 11.53 -7.15
C GLU A 316 -12.97 11.70 -7.30
N GLN A 317 -12.41 12.61 -6.51
CA GLN A 317 -10.96 12.79 -6.44
C GLN A 317 -10.29 11.62 -5.71
N ALA A 318 -9.19 11.10 -6.25
CA ALA A 318 -8.44 10.02 -5.62
C ALA A 318 -7.55 10.54 -4.48
N GLU A 319 -6.95 11.72 -4.69
CA GLU A 319 -6.17 12.47 -3.70
C GLU A 319 -6.72 13.90 -3.57
N GLU A 320 -6.38 14.60 -2.47
CA GLU A 320 -6.83 15.98 -2.25
C GLU A 320 -6.38 16.94 -3.36
N MET A 321 -5.23 16.67 -3.97
CA MET A 321 -4.65 17.52 -5.03
C MET A 321 -5.31 17.29 -6.41
N ASP A 322 -6.16 16.26 -6.55
CA ASP A 322 -6.76 15.87 -7.84
C ASP A 322 -8.06 16.61 -8.17
N CYS A 323 -8.52 17.54 -7.33
CA CYS A 323 -9.80 18.22 -7.48
C CYS A 323 -9.99 18.82 -8.89
N GLY A 324 -8.97 19.48 -9.44
CA GLY A 324 -8.99 20.06 -10.78
C GLY A 324 -9.06 19.02 -11.90
N ALA A 325 -8.24 17.96 -11.82
CA ALA A 325 -8.24 16.87 -12.80
C ALA A 325 -9.55 16.07 -12.77
N ALA A 326 -10.14 15.87 -11.59
CA ALA A 326 -11.45 15.25 -11.42
C ALA A 326 -12.56 16.12 -12.02
N CYS A 327 -12.52 17.43 -11.82
CA CYS A 327 -13.42 18.37 -12.49
C CYS A 327 -13.32 18.28 -14.01
N LEU A 328 -12.11 18.29 -14.55
CA LEU A 328 -11.89 18.15 -15.99
C LEU A 328 -12.35 16.78 -16.52
N ALA A 329 -12.21 15.71 -15.74
CA ALA A 329 -12.72 14.38 -16.08
C ALA A 329 -14.25 14.37 -16.19
N MET A 330 -14.96 15.09 -15.31
CA MET A 330 -16.41 15.24 -15.40
C MET A 330 -16.83 15.99 -16.66
N ILE A 331 -16.10 17.06 -17.03
CA ILE A 331 -16.31 17.81 -18.28
C ILE A 331 -16.06 16.91 -19.51
N CYS A 332 -14.95 16.17 -19.53
CA CYS A 332 -14.60 15.25 -20.62
C CYS A 332 -15.69 14.18 -20.82
N ARG A 333 -16.20 13.60 -19.73
CA ARG A 333 -17.32 12.63 -19.78
C ARG A 333 -18.60 13.25 -20.33
N HIS A 334 -18.88 14.52 -20.02
CA HIS A 334 -20.04 15.23 -20.56
C HIS A 334 -19.95 15.42 -22.08
N TYR A 335 -18.77 15.79 -22.59
CA TYR A 335 -18.51 15.95 -24.02
C TYR A 335 -18.20 14.63 -24.76
N GLY A 336 -18.27 13.47 -24.08
CA GLY A 336 -18.06 12.16 -24.69
C GLY A 336 -16.60 11.80 -24.97
N ILE A 337 -15.64 12.49 -24.35
CA ILE A 337 -14.20 12.25 -24.51
C ILE A 337 -13.77 11.15 -23.51
N PRO A 338 -13.37 9.94 -23.96
CA PRO A 338 -13.02 8.84 -23.08
C PRO A 338 -11.62 9.02 -22.49
N MET A 339 -11.52 9.67 -21.33
CA MET A 339 -10.26 9.88 -20.62
C MET A 339 -10.34 9.40 -19.17
N THR A 340 -9.27 8.77 -18.69
CA THR A 340 -9.14 8.36 -17.28
C THR A 340 -8.64 9.50 -16.42
N LEU A 341 -9.01 9.48 -15.12
CA LEU A 341 -8.53 10.47 -14.15
C LEU A 341 -7.00 10.50 -14.09
N GLY A 342 -6.35 9.33 -14.11
CA GLY A 342 -4.88 9.24 -14.08
C GLY A 342 -4.22 9.90 -15.30
N LYS A 343 -4.80 9.74 -16.50
CA LYS A 343 -4.27 10.39 -17.70
C LYS A 343 -4.47 11.90 -17.67
N LEU A 344 -5.64 12.36 -17.20
CA LEU A 344 -5.90 13.78 -17.03
C LEU A 344 -5.02 14.42 -15.96
N ARG A 345 -4.68 13.68 -14.91
CA ARG A 345 -3.73 14.12 -13.88
C ARG A 345 -2.33 14.32 -14.45
N GLU A 346 -1.90 13.42 -15.35
CA GLU A 346 -0.62 13.54 -16.06
C GLU A 346 -0.63 14.72 -17.04
N LEU A 347 -1.68 14.87 -17.84
CA LEU A 347 -1.79 15.93 -18.85
C LEU A 347 -1.93 17.32 -18.21
N ALA A 348 -2.75 17.43 -17.16
CA ALA A 348 -2.88 18.65 -16.36
C ALA A 348 -1.72 18.84 -15.38
N ASN A 349 -0.70 17.97 -15.45
CA ASN A 349 0.56 18.11 -14.76
C ASN A 349 0.40 18.37 -13.25
N VAL A 350 -0.54 17.67 -12.62
CA VAL A 350 -0.97 17.90 -11.23
C VAL A 350 0.20 17.66 -10.28
N THR A 351 0.60 18.71 -9.58
CA THR A 351 1.72 18.69 -8.63
C THR A 351 1.24 18.41 -7.21
N THR A 352 2.16 18.40 -6.23
CA THR A 352 1.82 18.39 -4.80
C THR A 352 1.07 19.65 -4.34
N GLN A 353 0.98 20.69 -5.17
CA GLN A 353 0.18 21.89 -4.95
C GLN A 353 -1.14 21.91 -5.74
N GLY A 354 -1.41 20.87 -6.53
CA GLY A 354 -2.65 20.72 -7.30
C GLY A 354 -2.49 21.12 -8.75
N ALA A 355 -3.62 21.38 -9.42
CA ALA A 355 -3.69 21.86 -10.80
C ALA A 355 -4.00 23.37 -10.83
N THR A 356 -3.33 24.12 -11.71
CA THR A 356 -3.69 25.51 -11.99
C THR A 356 -4.88 25.58 -12.96
N LEU A 357 -5.63 26.68 -12.95
CA LEU A 357 -6.67 26.95 -13.95
C LEU A 357 -6.13 26.98 -15.38
N GLU A 358 -4.92 27.50 -15.57
CA GLU A 358 -4.27 27.57 -16.89
C GLU A 358 -3.91 26.17 -17.40
N SER A 359 -3.33 25.32 -16.55
CA SER A 359 -3.04 23.93 -16.90
C SER A 359 -4.30 23.16 -17.29
N LEU A 360 -5.40 23.34 -16.53
CA LEU A 360 -6.69 22.73 -16.86
C LEU A 360 -7.24 23.23 -18.20
N ALA A 361 -7.11 24.53 -18.48
CA ALA A 361 -7.52 25.14 -19.76
C ALA A 361 -6.72 24.57 -20.94
N ARG A 362 -5.38 24.58 -20.85
CA ARG A 362 -4.49 24.03 -21.88
C ARG A 362 -4.72 22.53 -22.09
N THR A 363 -4.98 21.78 -21.02
CA THR A 363 -5.30 20.36 -21.10
C THR A 363 -6.61 20.15 -21.86
N ALA A 364 -7.65 20.92 -21.55
CA ALA A 364 -8.91 20.85 -22.28
C ALA A 364 -8.75 21.23 -23.77
N GLU A 365 -7.95 22.26 -24.07
CA GLU A 365 -7.60 22.66 -25.44
C GLU A 365 -6.85 21.55 -26.19
N SER A 366 -5.91 20.89 -25.52
CA SER A 366 -5.20 19.74 -26.10
C SER A 366 -6.14 18.57 -26.43
N LEU A 367 -7.26 18.45 -25.70
CA LEU A 367 -8.30 17.43 -25.92
C LEU A 367 -9.35 17.87 -26.97
N GLY A 368 -9.23 19.07 -27.54
CA GLY A 368 -10.13 19.60 -28.56
C GLY A 368 -11.35 20.35 -28.01
N LEU A 369 -11.33 20.75 -26.74
CA LEU A 369 -12.30 21.67 -26.15
C LEU A 369 -11.77 23.10 -26.18
N THR A 370 -12.58 24.09 -26.51
CA THR A 370 -12.19 25.49 -26.31
C THR A 370 -12.45 25.87 -24.86
N ALA A 371 -11.40 26.27 -24.14
CA ALA A 371 -11.48 26.65 -22.73
C ALA A 371 -11.21 28.15 -22.57
N ARG A 372 -12.05 28.87 -21.82
CA ARG A 372 -11.87 30.31 -21.53
C ARG A 372 -11.97 30.58 -20.05
N GLY A 373 -10.87 31.04 -19.45
CA GLY A 373 -10.84 31.55 -18.09
C GLY A 373 -11.43 32.95 -18.03
N MET A 374 -12.44 33.16 -17.20
CA MET A 374 -13.10 34.46 -17.04
C MET A 374 -13.32 34.78 -15.56
N GLN A 375 -13.09 36.04 -15.21
CA GLN A 375 -13.52 36.60 -13.93
C GLN A 375 -14.84 37.34 -14.18
N CYS A 376 -15.90 36.99 -13.45
CA CYS A 376 -17.24 37.51 -13.73
C CYS A 376 -18.07 37.66 -12.46
N THR A 377 -19.28 38.21 -12.59
CA THR A 377 -20.29 38.29 -11.53
C THR A 377 -21.33 37.17 -11.71
N TYR A 378 -22.11 36.89 -10.65
CA TYR A 378 -23.14 35.85 -10.69
C TYR A 378 -24.17 36.07 -11.81
N GLU A 379 -24.55 37.33 -12.06
CA GLU A 379 -25.49 37.67 -13.13
C GLU A 379 -24.96 37.33 -14.53
N ALA A 380 -23.67 37.53 -14.76
CA ALA A 380 -23.02 37.19 -16.03
C ALA A 380 -22.96 35.67 -16.25
N MET A 381 -22.79 34.88 -15.19
CA MET A 381 -22.74 33.41 -15.27
C MET A 381 -24.03 32.76 -15.78
N LEU A 382 -25.20 33.39 -15.56
CA LEU A 382 -26.47 32.89 -16.08
C LEU A 382 -26.48 32.80 -17.63
N GLY A 383 -25.64 33.60 -18.29
CA GLY A 383 -25.46 33.60 -19.73
C GLY A 383 -24.63 32.45 -20.28
N PHE A 384 -23.77 31.83 -19.47
CA PHE A 384 -22.80 30.83 -19.93
C PHE A 384 -23.43 29.48 -20.31
N GLU A 385 -22.67 28.71 -21.08
CA GLU A 385 -22.97 27.32 -21.40
C GLU A 385 -22.51 26.41 -20.25
N LEU A 386 -23.37 25.46 -19.88
CA LEU A 386 -23.07 24.46 -18.84
C LEU A 386 -22.54 23.19 -19.50
N PRO A 387 -21.66 22.41 -18.85
CA PRO A 387 -21.05 22.62 -17.53
C PRO A 387 -19.72 23.39 -17.58
N PHE A 388 -19.37 24.08 -16.49
CA PHE A 388 -18.11 24.83 -16.35
C PHE A 388 -17.46 24.64 -14.96
N ILE A 389 -16.16 24.87 -14.85
CA ILE A 389 -15.40 24.72 -13.60
C ILE A 389 -15.32 26.08 -12.90
N VAL A 390 -15.48 26.11 -11.58
CA VAL A 390 -15.28 27.31 -10.76
C VAL A 390 -14.24 27.07 -9.68
N HIS A 391 -13.50 28.13 -9.35
CA HIS A 391 -12.56 28.13 -8.25
C HIS A 391 -13.30 28.41 -6.93
N TRP A 392 -13.18 27.49 -6.00
CA TRP A 392 -13.92 27.44 -4.74
C TRP A 392 -12.98 27.60 -3.55
N GLU A 393 -13.29 28.55 -2.66
CA GLU A 393 -12.60 28.83 -1.40
C GLU A 393 -11.08 29.09 -1.50
N GLY A 394 -10.55 29.31 -2.71
CA GLY A 394 -9.15 29.63 -2.95
C GLY A 394 -8.20 28.42 -3.09
N TYR A 395 -8.68 27.20 -2.84
CA TYR A 395 -7.85 25.98 -2.86
C TYR A 395 -8.52 24.76 -3.50
N HIS A 396 -9.79 24.88 -3.94
CA HIS A 396 -10.58 23.76 -4.44
C HIS A 396 -11.25 24.09 -5.77
N TYR A 397 -11.56 23.06 -6.57
CA TYR A 397 -12.33 23.21 -7.80
C TYR A 397 -13.62 22.40 -7.73
N ILE A 398 -14.71 23.01 -8.21
CA ILE A 398 -16.01 22.35 -8.32
C ILE A 398 -16.62 22.61 -9.70
N VAL A 399 -17.51 21.73 -10.15
CA VAL A 399 -18.19 21.87 -11.45
C VAL A 399 -19.61 22.39 -11.25
N VAL A 400 -19.99 23.44 -11.96
CA VAL A 400 -21.36 23.91 -12.02
C VAL A 400 -22.07 23.23 -13.19
N TYR A 401 -23.14 22.48 -12.92
CA TYR A 401 -23.93 21.77 -13.95
C TYR A 401 -25.40 22.21 -14.01
N GLY A 402 -25.81 23.12 -13.13
CA GLY A 402 -27.13 23.73 -13.17
C GLY A 402 -27.17 25.08 -12.46
N MET A 403 -27.93 26.03 -13.01
CA MET A 403 -28.09 27.38 -12.44
C MET A 403 -29.52 27.90 -12.61
N SER A 404 -30.00 28.62 -11.58
CA SER A 404 -31.25 29.38 -11.61
C SER A 404 -31.07 30.72 -10.88
N LYS A 405 -32.02 31.65 -11.01
CA LYS A 405 -32.00 32.92 -10.26
C LYS A 405 -32.07 32.76 -8.73
N ARG A 406 -32.39 31.57 -8.23
CA ARG A 406 -32.60 31.28 -6.80
C ARG A 406 -31.61 30.26 -6.23
N GLY A 407 -30.76 29.65 -7.05
CA GLY A 407 -29.78 28.68 -6.56
C GLY A 407 -28.91 28.04 -7.63
N VAL A 408 -27.83 27.41 -7.19
CA VAL A 408 -26.79 26.78 -8.02
C VAL A 408 -26.70 25.30 -7.69
N ARG A 409 -26.52 24.46 -8.71
CA ARG A 409 -26.23 23.04 -8.56
C ARG A 409 -24.78 22.78 -8.94
N VAL A 410 -24.03 22.24 -7.98
CA VAL A 410 -22.59 21.99 -8.10
C VAL A 410 -22.29 20.52 -7.87
N ALA A 411 -21.35 19.99 -8.64
CA ALA A 411 -20.74 18.69 -8.47
C ALA A 411 -19.33 18.90 -7.91
N ASP A 412 -19.17 18.59 -6.63
CA ASP A 412 -17.91 18.70 -5.91
C ASP A 412 -17.17 17.34 -5.97
N PRO A 413 -15.94 17.27 -6.49
CA PRO A 413 -15.15 16.03 -6.52
C PRO A 413 -14.93 15.37 -5.14
N ALA A 414 -15.01 16.13 -4.04
CA ALA A 414 -14.80 15.66 -2.68
C ALA A 414 -16.12 15.37 -1.94
N LEU A 415 -17.12 16.25 -2.10
CA LEU A 415 -18.38 16.20 -1.34
C LEU A 415 -19.57 15.63 -2.14
N GLY A 416 -19.42 15.51 -3.46
CA GLY A 416 -20.46 15.09 -4.40
C GLY A 416 -21.42 16.19 -4.82
N PHE A 417 -22.64 15.83 -5.22
CA PHE A 417 -23.65 16.81 -5.65
C PHE A 417 -24.18 17.64 -4.49
N ARG A 418 -24.23 18.97 -4.67
CA ARG A 418 -24.82 19.92 -3.74
C ARG A 418 -25.73 20.92 -4.46
N LYS A 419 -26.77 21.37 -3.76
CA LYS A 419 -27.56 22.55 -4.13
C LYS A 419 -27.18 23.66 -3.15
N LEU A 420 -26.76 24.80 -3.68
CA LEU A 420 -26.37 25.98 -2.92
C LEU A 420 -27.35 27.11 -3.20
N THR A 421 -27.62 27.94 -2.20
CA THR A 421 -28.28 29.23 -2.44
C THR A 421 -27.30 30.20 -3.09
N VAL A 422 -27.80 31.28 -3.71
CA VAL A 422 -26.94 32.28 -4.37
C VAL A 422 -25.96 32.91 -3.37
N GLU A 423 -26.44 33.27 -2.19
CA GLU A 423 -25.60 33.86 -1.12
C GLU A 423 -24.52 32.89 -0.62
N GLU A 424 -24.84 31.60 -0.48
CA GLU A 424 -23.86 30.58 -0.11
C GLU A 424 -22.81 30.37 -1.21
N PHE A 425 -23.22 30.43 -2.48
CA PHE A 425 -22.31 30.30 -3.61
C PHE A 425 -21.35 31.48 -3.72
N GLU A 426 -21.86 32.71 -3.59
CA GLU A 426 -21.03 33.93 -3.66
C GLU A 426 -20.04 34.06 -2.51
N ARG A 427 -20.34 33.50 -1.32
CA ARG A 427 -19.39 33.46 -0.20
C ARG A 427 -18.19 32.55 -0.45
N GLY A 428 -18.39 31.42 -1.13
CA GLY A 428 -17.34 30.43 -1.38
C GLY A 428 -16.62 30.62 -2.71
N TRP A 429 -17.26 31.24 -3.69
CA TRP A 429 -16.71 31.42 -5.03
C TRP A 429 -15.69 32.57 -5.11
N SER A 430 -14.51 32.30 -5.66
CA SER A 430 -13.43 33.29 -5.77
C SER A 430 -13.59 34.32 -6.91
N GLY A 431 -14.69 34.28 -7.66
CA GLY A 431 -14.95 35.17 -8.82
C GLY A 431 -14.43 34.64 -10.17
N THR A 432 -13.65 33.56 -10.18
CA THR A 432 -13.04 32.98 -11.40
C THR A 432 -13.76 31.71 -11.84
N CYS A 433 -13.96 31.56 -13.15
CA CYS A 433 -14.55 30.37 -13.77
C CYS A 433 -13.84 30.01 -15.08
N LEU A 434 -13.96 28.75 -15.47
CA LEU A 434 -13.40 28.19 -16.70
C LEU A 434 -14.53 27.54 -17.50
N VAL A 435 -14.91 28.20 -18.59
CA VAL A 435 -16.03 27.80 -19.46
C VAL A 435 -15.49 26.99 -20.64
N PHE A 436 -16.23 25.94 -21.01
CA PHE A 436 -15.86 25.02 -22.09
C PHE A 436 -16.88 25.05 -23.21
N SER A 437 -16.40 24.99 -24.45
CA SER A 437 -17.20 24.76 -25.65
C SER A 437 -16.57 23.66 -26.50
N ALA A 438 -17.38 22.96 -27.29
CA ALA A 438 -16.86 21.98 -28.23
C ALA A 438 -16.25 22.70 -29.44
N SER A 439 -14.97 22.43 -29.73
CA SER A 439 -14.32 22.93 -30.96
C SER A 439 -14.71 22.06 -32.16
N GLU A 440 -14.71 22.62 -33.38
CA GLU A 440 -14.91 21.85 -34.63
C GLU A 440 -13.89 20.70 -34.79
N THR A 441 -12.73 20.81 -34.14
CA THR A 441 -11.66 19.79 -34.14
C THR A 441 -11.97 18.54 -33.28
N LEU A 442 -12.99 18.57 -32.42
CA LEU A 442 -13.37 17.46 -31.54
C LEU A 442 -13.78 16.20 -32.32
N GLY A 443 -14.35 16.38 -33.53
CA GLY A 443 -14.75 15.29 -34.42
C GLY A 443 -13.60 14.58 -35.15
N GLN A 444 -12.40 15.18 -35.23
CA GLN A 444 -11.24 14.59 -35.91
C GLN A 444 -10.25 13.90 -34.94
N ARG A 445 -10.12 14.40 -33.69
CA ARG A 445 -9.20 13.81 -32.69
C ARG A 445 -9.76 12.60 -31.92
N THR A 446 -11.07 12.35 -32.00
CA THR A 446 -11.72 11.19 -31.38
C THR A 446 -11.48 9.86 -32.13
N VAL A 447 -10.79 9.88 -33.28
CA VAL A 447 -10.37 8.67 -33.99
C VAL A 447 -9.04 8.15 -33.45
N GLY A 448 -8.95 7.97 -32.13
CA GLY A 448 -8.05 6.94 -31.60
C GLY A 448 -8.62 5.60 -32.05
N SER A 449 -7.88 4.84 -32.87
CA SER A 449 -8.30 3.50 -33.25
C SER A 449 -8.69 2.73 -31.99
N SER A 450 -9.88 2.13 -31.99
CA SER A 450 -10.36 1.36 -30.85
C SER A 450 -9.24 0.41 -30.40
N PRO A 451 -8.85 0.37 -29.11
CA PRO A 451 -7.75 -0.47 -28.63
C PRO A 451 -7.83 -1.90 -29.16
N TRP A 452 -9.05 -2.40 -29.31
CA TRP A 452 -9.41 -3.68 -29.91
C TRP A 452 -8.85 -3.91 -31.32
N VAL A 453 -8.86 -2.91 -32.20
CA VAL A 453 -8.35 -3.06 -33.58
C VAL A 453 -6.85 -3.35 -33.58
N ARG A 454 -6.10 -2.68 -32.70
CA ARG A 454 -4.65 -2.88 -32.55
C ARG A 454 -4.34 -4.31 -32.07
N PHE A 455 -5.08 -4.79 -31.07
CA PHE A 455 -4.82 -6.11 -30.49
C PHE A 455 -5.32 -7.28 -31.35
N VAL A 456 -6.45 -7.10 -32.06
CA VAL A 456 -6.91 -8.06 -33.07
C VAL A 456 -5.96 -8.13 -34.26
N GLY A 457 -5.21 -7.04 -34.53
CA GLY A 457 -4.11 -7.03 -35.48
C GLY A 457 -3.06 -8.13 -35.24
N TYR A 458 -2.78 -8.51 -33.98
CA TYR A 458 -1.85 -9.59 -33.66
C TYR A 458 -2.34 -10.98 -34.06
N LEU A 459 -3.64 -11.18 -34.29
CA LEU A 459 -4.20 -12.45 -34.79
C LEU A 459 -4.11 -12.56 -36.32
N ALA A 460 -3.91 -11.45 -37.04
CA ALA A 460 -3.90 -11.44 -38.50
C ALA A 460 -2.81 -12.31 -39.15
N PRO A 461 -1.58 -12.42 -38.61
CA PRO A 461 -0.57 -13.34 -39.13
C PRO A 461 -0.95 -14.82 -38.96
N TYR A 462 -1.82 -15.14 -37.98
CA TYR A 462 -2.18 -16.51 -37.59
C TYR A 462 -3.52 -16.99 -38.19
N LYS A 463 -4.04 -16.31 -39.22
CA LYS A 463 -5.31 -16.68 -39.90
C LYS A 463 -5.38 -18.14 -40.34
N ARG A 464 -4.25 -18.73 -40.79
CA ARG A 464 -4.19 -20.15 -41.15
C ARG A 464 -4.44 -21.06 -39.95
N ILE A 465 -3.83 -20.77 -38.80
CA ILE A 465 -4.00 -21.58 -37.59
C ILE A 465 -5.43 -21.46 -37.05
N LEU A 466 -5.99 -20.25 -37.08
CA LEU A 466 -7.40 -19.99 -36.78
C LEU A 466 -8.34 -20.82 -37.67
N ALA A 467 -8.05 -20.93 -38.97
CA ALA A 467 -8.83 -21.77 -39.88
C ALA A 467 -8.73 -23.27 -39.53
N HIS A 468 -7.54 -23.77 -39.16
CA HIS A 468 -7.39 -25.16 -38.69
C HIS A 468 -8.10 -25.40 -37.35
N LEU A 469 -8.07 -24.44 -36.42
CA LEU A 469 -8.82 -24.50 -35.16
C LEU A 469 -10.33 -24.51 -35.40
N PHE A 470 -10.81 -23.71 -36.35
CA PHE A 470 -12.19 -23.74 -36.80
C PHE A 470 -12.56 -25.10 -37.37
N LEU A 471 -11.76 -25.63 -38.29
CA LEU A 471 -12.00 -26.94 -38.90
C LEU A 471 -12.00 -28.07 -37.85
N ALA A 472 -11.02 -28.08 -36.94
CA ALA A 472 -10.95 -29.07 -35.87
C ALA A 472 -12.17 -28.97 -34.93
N THR A 473 -12.59 -27.75 -34.58
CA THR A 473 -13.79 -27.53 -33.75
C THR A 473 -15.05 -27.98 -34.49
N PHE A 474 -15.18 -27.69 -35.77
CA PHE A 474 -16.28 -28.15 -36.62
C PHE A 474 -16.36 -29.69 -36.66
N VAL A 475 -15.22 -30.36 -36.88
CA VAL A 475 -15.15 -31.83 -36.88
C VAL A 475 -15.54 -32.40 -35.51
N ILE A 476 -15.04 -31.83 -34.41
CA ILE A 476 -15.42 -32.24 -33.05
C ILE A 476 -16.93 -32.13 -32.84
N GLN A 477 -17.56 -31.03 -33.26
CA GLN A 477 -19.00 -30.84 -33.07
C GLN A 477 -19.83 -31.76 -33.97
N MET A 478 -19.38 -32.03 -35.20
CA MET A 478 -20.02 -33.02 -36.07
C MET A 478 -19.95 -34.44 -35.49
N LEU A 479 -18.80 -34.81 -34.93
CA LEU A 479 -18.66 -36.07 -34.20
C LEU A 479 -19.49 -36.09 -32.92
N GLY A 480 -19.68 -34.95 -32.26
CA GLY A 480 -20.55 -34.79 -31.10
C GLY A 480 -22.02 -35.12 -31.35
N ILE A 481 -22.46 -35.11 -32.62
CA ILE A 481 -23.82 -35.52 -33.01
C ILE A 481 -23.98 -37.05 -33.04
N VAL A 482 -22.88 -37.80 -33.23
CA VAL A 482 -22.91 -39.25 -33.40
C VAL A 482 -23.34 -40.00 -32.14
N PRO A 483 -22.82 -39.72 -30.92
CA PRO A 483 -23.22 -40.45 -29.72
C PRO A 483 -24.73 -40.39 -29.40
N PRO A 484 -25.40 -39.21 -29.43
CA PRO A 484 -26.85 -39.15 -29.25
C PRO A 484 -27.64 -40.01 -30.24
N LEU A 485 -27.25 -40.00 -31.52
CA LEU A 485 -27.89 -40.81 -32.58
C LEU A 485 -27.70 -42.31 -32.36
N ILE A 486 -26.49 -42.72 -31.97
CA ILE A 486 -26.21 -44.12 -31.65
C ILE A 486 -27.05 -44.58 -30.45
N ILE A 487 -27.12 -43.77 -29.39
CA ILE A 487 -27.91 -44.07 -28.18
C ILE A 487 -29.41 -44.18 -28.52
N GLN A 488 -29.93 -43.27 -29.36
CA GLN A 488 -31.29 -43.37 -29.86
C GLN A 488 -31.55 -44.70 -30.57
N ASN A 489 -30.69 -45.09 -31.52
CA ASN A 489 -30.87 -46.34 -32.27
C ASN A 489 -30.76 -47.59 -31.39
N ILE A 490 -29.90 -47.56 -30.36
CA ILE A 490 -29.85 -48.64 -29.37
C ILE A 490 -31.20 -48.78 -28.66
N LEU A 491 -31.78 -47.68 -28.19
CA LEU A 491 -33.03 -47.71 -27.44
C LEU A 491 -34.25 -48.04 -28.31
N ASP A 492 -34.33 -47.46 -29.51
CA ASP A 492 -35.50 -47.59 -30.37
C ASP A 492 -35.50 -48.88 -31.20
N SER A 493 -34.33 -49.35 -31.65
CA SER A 493 -34.24 -50.50 -32.55
C SER A 493 -33.65 -51.74 -31.87
N VAL A 494 -32.57 -51.62 -31.10
CA VAL A 494 -31.86 -52.78 -30.53
C VAL A 494 -32.59 -53.36 -29.32
N VAL A 495 -33.00 -52.51 -28.37
CA VAL A 495 -33.68 -52.96 -27.14
C VAL A 495 -35.06 -53.54 -27.46
N VAL A 496 -35.74 -52.99 -28.46
CA VAL A 496 -37.06 -53.46 -28.90
C VAL A 496 -36.98 -54.80 -29.66
N HIS A 497 -36.00 -54.97 -30.56
CA HIS A 497 -35.89 -56.16 -31.41
C HIS A 497 -34.85 -57.20 -30.92
N GLN A 498 -34.20 -56.97 -29.79
CA GLN A 498 -33.14 -57.81 -29.19
C GLN A 498 -31.99 -58.18 -30.14
N ASN A 499 -31.64 -57.30 -31.09
CA ASN A 499 -30.58 -57.56 -32.07
C ASN A 499 -29.18 -57.30 -31.49
N VAL A 500 -28.59 -58.32 -30.88
CA VAL A 500 -27.25 -58.26 -30.25
C VAL A 500 -26.13 -57.93 -31.25
N SER A 501 -26.29 -58.31 -32.53
CA SER A 501 -25.30 -57.98 -33.57
C SER A 501 -25.24 -56.48 -33.86
N LEU A 502 -26.42 -55.85 -34.00
CA LEU A 502 -26.54 -54.40 -34.20
C LEU A 502 -26.11 -53.62 -32.95
N LEU A 503 -26.35 -54.16 -31.75
CA LEU A 503 -25.83 -53.61 -30.49
C LEU A 503 -24.30 -53.50 -30.52
N ASN A 504 -23.61 -54.61 -30.82
CA ASN A 504 -22.15 -54.66 -30.82
C ASN A 504 -21.56 -53.70 -31.87
N LEU A 505 -22.16 -53.63 -33.06
CA LEU A 505 -21.74 -52.70 -34.12
C LEU A 505 -21.88 -51.24 -33.66
N LEU A 506 -23.01 -50.88 -33.04
CA LEU A 506 -23.26 -49.53 -32.54
C LEU A 506 -22.33 -49.15 -31.37
N ILE A 507 -22.03 -50.09 -30.46
CA ILE A 507 -21.07 -49.86 -29.37
C ILE A 507 -19.66 -49.67 -29.93
N VAL A 508 -19.22 -50.47 -30.91
CA VAL A 508 -17.93 -50.28 -31.58
C VAL A 508 -17.89 -48.91 -32.27
N GLY A 509 -18.96 -48.53 -32.96
CA GLY A 509 -19.10 -47.19 -33.55
C GLY A 509 -19.00 -46.07 -32.52
N LEU A 510 -19.62 -46.24 -31.35
CA LEU A 510 -19.55 -45.28 -30.24
C LEU A 510 -18.11 -45.13 -29.72
N VAL A 511 -17.41 -46.25 -29.50
CA VAL A 511 -16.00 -46.25 -29.06
C VAL A 511 -15.10 -45.54 -30.09
N ILE A 512 -15.26 -45.84 -31.38
CA ILE A 512 -14.49 -45.21 -32.46
C ILE A 512 -14.78 -43.70 -32.52
N SER A 513 -16.05 -43.30 -32.45
CA SER A 513 -16.43 -41.88 -32.49
C SER A 513 -15.85 -41.10 -31.31
N ASN A 514 -15.85 -41.68 -30.11
CA ASN A 514 -15.29 -41.07 -28.91
C ASN A 514 -13.77 -40.95 -29.01
N LEU A 515 -13.09 -42.02 -29.44
CA LEU A 515 -11.64 -42.02 -29.66
C LEU A 515 -11.23 -40.92 -30.66
N PHE A 516 -11.94 -40.80 -31.77
CA PHE A 516 -11.65 -39.78 -32.79
C PHE A 516 -11.97 -38.36 -32.30
N THR A 517 -13.04 -38.19 -31.51
CA THR A 517 -13.37 -36.91 -30.85
C THR A 517 -12.26 -36.49 -29.88
N GLN A 518 -11.73 -37.43 -29.09
CA GLN A 518 -10.64 -37.17 -28.15
C GLN A 518 -9.33 -36.85 -28.87
N LEU A 519 -9.02 -37.57 -29.97
CA LEU A 519 -7.88 -37.29 -30.83
C LEU A 519 -7.96 -35.88 -31.42
N MET A 520 -9.10 -35.51 -32.01
CA MET A 520 -9.28 -34.17 -32.56
C MET A 520 -9.26 -33.07 -31.50
N THR A 521 -9.81 -33.33 -30.31
CA THR A 521 -9.72 -32.41 -29.17
C THR A 521 -8.27 -32.18 -28.76
N THR A 522 -7.45 -33.23 -28.79
CA THR A 522 -6.02 -33.17 -28.49
C THR A 522 -5.26 -32.39 -29.57
N ILE A 523 -5.52 -32.66 -30.85
CA ILE A 523 -4.94 -31.90 -31.98
C ILE A 523 -5.29 -30.41 -31.86
N ARG A 524 -6.57 -30.10 -31.62
CA ARG A 524 -7.03 -28.72 -31.40
C ARG A 524 -6.31 -28.06 -30.23
N ALA A 525 -6.09 -28.77 -29.12
CA ALA A 525 -5.35 -28.26 -27.98
C ALA A 525 -3.89 -27.95 -28.32
N TYR A 526 -3.20 -28.83 -29.06
CA TYR A 526 -1.83 -28.58 -29.53
C TYR A 526 -1.75 -27.36 -30.47
N LEU A 527 -2.66 -27.24 -31.43
CA LEU A 527 -2.72 -26.07 -32.32
C LEU A 527 -2.99 -24.78 -31.54
N SER A 528 -3.88 -24.83 -30.55
CA SER A 528 -4.20 -23.69 -29.69
C SER A 528 -2.98 -23.27 -28.87
N ASN A 529 -2.28 -24.20 -28.23
CA ASN A 529 -1.07 -23.92 -27.45
C ASN A 529 0.07 -23.37 -28.32
N PHE A 530 0.22 -23.88 -29.55
CA PHE A 530 1.17 -23.35 -30.52
C PHE A 530 0.87 -21.89 -30.88
N MET A 531 -0.41 -21.55 -31.09
CA MET A 531 -0.86 -20.19 -31.32
C MET A 531 -0.60 -19.29 -30.10
N VAL A 532 -0.96 -19.74 -28.90
CA VAL A 532 -0.74 -19.02 -27.62
C VAL A 532 0.74 -18.68 -27.46
N ARG A 533 1.64 -19.65 -27.61
CA ARG A 533 3.09 -19.44 -27.47
C ARG A 533 3.62 -18.41 -28.46
N SER A 534 3.19 -18.49 -29.72
CA SER A 534 3.69 -17.61 -30.77
C SER A 534 3.18 -16.18 -30.60
N LEU A 535 1.91 -16.04 -30.23
CA LEU A 535 1.28 -14.75 -29.93
C LEU A 535 1.90 -14.13 -28.67
N ASP A 536 2.18 -14.92 -27.63
CA ASP A 536 2.85 -14.45 -26.42
C ASP A 536 4.24 -13.87 -26.72
N PHE A 537 5.07 -14.62 -27.44
CA PHE A 537 6.41 -14.17 -27.81
C PHE A 537 6.36 -12.87 -28.61
N SER A 538 5.47 -12.79 -29.61
CA SER A 538 5.34 -11.60 -30.45
C SER A 538 4.87 -10.38 -29.65
N MET A 539 3.84 -10.52 -28.81
CA MET A 539 3.33 -9.41 -27.99
C MET A 539 4.34 -8.96 -26.94
N MET A 540 5.00 -9.91 -26.25
CA MET A 540 5.98 -9.61 -25.22
C MET A 540 7.24 -8.97 -25.80
N SER A 541 7.78 -9.52 -26.89
CA SER A 541 8.93 -8.97 -27.60
C SER A 541 8.65 -7.58 -28.15
N HIS A 542 7.49 -7.37 -28.77
CA HIS A 542 7.09 -6.06 -29.28
C HIS A 542 6.95 -5.03 -28.14
N PHE A 543 6.29 -5.40 -27.04
CA PHE A 543 6.12 -4.51 -25.89
C PHE A 543 7.45 -4.18 -25.24
N PHE A 544 8.36 -5.15 -25.10
CA PHE A 544 9.70 -4.92 -24.59
C PHE A 544 10.50 -3.96 -25.48
N ARG A 545 10.51 -4.20 -26.79
CA ARG A 545 11.18 -3.34 -27.77
C ARG A 545 10.64 -1.91 -27.74
N HIS A 546 9.31 -1.76 -27.70
CA HIS A 546 8.67 -0.45 -27.60
C HIS A 546 9.05 0.25 -26.30
N THR A 547 8.96 -0.44 -25.16
CA THR A 547 9.31 0.12 -23.85
C THR A 547 10.75 0.60 -23.81
N MET A 548 11.72 -0.17 -24.35
CA MET A 548 13.12 0.23 -24.42
C MET A 548 13.40 1.37 -25.40
N SER A 549 12.48 1.65 -26.32
CA SER A 549 12.57 2.80 -27.23
C SER A 549 11.98 4.09 -26.64
N LEU A 550 11.37 4.04 -25.46
CA LEU A 550 10.77 5.22 -24.81
C LEU A 550 11.84 6.14 -24.20
N PRO A 551 11.61 7.46 -24.17
CA PRO A 551 12.55 8.43 -23.61
C PRO A 551 12.73 8.26 -22.09
N LEU A 552 13.89 8.69 -21.57
CA LEU A 552 14.20 8.57 -20.14
C LEU A 552 13.16 9.23 -19.22
N GLY A 553 12.51 10.30 -19.69
CA GLY A 553 11.44 10.99 -18.95
C GLY A 553 10.25 10.08 -18.60
N PHE A 554 9.97 9.05 -19.39
CA PHE A 554 8.96 8.03 -19.06
C PHE A 554 9.34 7.24 -17.81
N PHE A 555 10.60 6.76 -17.76
CA PHE A 555 11.12 5.96 -16.65
C PHE A 555 11.35 6.80 -15.38
N ALA A 556 11.70 8.08 -15.54
CA ALA A 556 11.86 8.99 -14.40
C ALA A 556 10.52 9.29 -13.68
N LYS A 557 9.40 9.29 -14.42
CA LYS A 557 8.06 9.59 -13.88
C LYS A 557 7.34 8.36 -13.32
N ARG A 558 7.67 7.15 -13.77
CA ARG A 558 6.99 5.90 -13.38
C ARG A 558 7.85 5.02 -12.49
N LYS A 559 7.24 4.38 -11.50
CA LYS A 559 7.91 3.37 -10.66
C LYS A 559 8.17 2.10 -11.48
N THR A 560 9.29 1.43 -11.25
CA THR A 560 9.63 0.15 -11.91
C THR A 560 8.51 -0.90 -11.75
N GLY A 561 7.87 -0.95 -10.58
CA GLY A 561 6.74 -1.85 -10.31
C GLY A 561 5.49 -1.56 -11.16
N ASP A 562 5.25 -0.31 -11.55
CA ASP A 562 4.14 0.04 -12.45
C ASP A 562 4.42 -0.45 -13.86
N VAL A 563 5.65 -0.25 -14.37
CA VAL A 563 6.07 -0.78 -15.67
C VAL A 563 5.98 -2.31 -15.68
N PHE A 564 6.44 -2.98 -14.62
CA PHE A 564 6.34 -4.44 -14.48
C PHE A 564 4.88 -4.93 -14.45
N ALA A 565 3.97 -4.19 -13.81
CA ALA A 565 2.54 -4.53 -13.84
C ALA A 565 1.99 -4.52 -15.28
N ARG A 566 2.45 -3.62 -16.15
CA ARG A 566 2.04 -3.59 -17.58
C ARG A 566 2.54 -4.80 -18.36
N PHE A 567 3.75 -5.28 -18.05
CA PHE A 567 4.24 -6.57 -18.58
C PHE A 567 3.32 -7.74 -18.19
N GLN A 568 2.80 -7.75 -16.96
CA GLN A 568 1.85 -8.78 -16.52
C GLN A 568 0.47 -8.65 -17.20
N GLU A 569 -0.01 -7.43 -17.42
CA GLU A 569 -1.30 -7.17 -18.10
C GLU A 569 -1.36 -7.73 -19.53
N ASN A 570 -0.20 -7.83 -20.19
CA ASN A 570 -0.09 -8.44 -21.52
C ASN A 570 -0.59 -9.88 -21.51
N GLN A 571 -0.35 -10.62 -20.41
CA GLN A 571 -0.83 -11.99 -20.23
C GLN A 571 -2.36 -12.06 -20.16
N THR A 572 -3.02 -11.06 -19.56
CA THR A 572 -4.49 -10.98 -19.48
C THR A 572 -5.09 -10.77 -20.86
N ILE A 573 -4.51 -9.88 -21.68
CA ILE A 573 -4.96 -9.65 -23.06
C ILE A 573 -4.75 -10.90 -23.90
N ARG A 574 -3.57 -11.54 -23.78
CA ARG A 574 -3.29 -12.81 -24.45
C ARG A 574 -4.31 -13.88 -24.06
N ALA A 575 -4.58 -14.08 -22.77
CA ALA A 575 -5.55 -15.07 -22.30
C ALA A 575 -6.94 -14.84 -22.92
N PHE A 576 -7.36 -13.58 -23.05
CA PHE A 576 -8.56 -13.22 -23.79
C PHE A 576 -8.46 -13.52 -25.29
N LEU A 577 -7.35 -13.23 -25.97
CA LEU A 577 -7.25 -13.45 -27.42
C LEU A 577 -7.13 -14.93 -27.80
N THR A 578 -6.67 -15.81 -26.91
CA THR A 578 -6.33 -17.20 -27.28
C THR A 578 -7.07 -18.29 -26.52
N GLU A 579 -7.07 -18.26 -25.18
CA GLU A 579 -7.26 -19.49 -24.39
C GLU A 579 -8.72 -19.98 -24.32
N SER A 580 -9.68 -19.06 -24.16
CA SER A 580 -11.11 -19.40 -24.03
C SER A 580 -11.99 -18.71 -25.08
N THR A 581 -11.60 -17.54 -25.57
CA THR A 581 -12.46 -16.73 -26.44
C THR A 581 -12.63 -17.32 -27.82
N VAL A 582 -11.52 -17.71 -28.48
CA VAL A 582 -11.59 -18.32 -29.81
C VAL A 582 -12.43 -19.59 -29.75
N THR A 583 -12.16 -20.46 -28.78
CA THR A 583 -12.90 -21.73 -28.64
C THR A 583 -14.37 -21.50 -28.33
N THR A 584 -14.72 -20.55 -27.47
CA THR A 584 -16.12 -20.21 -27.15
C THR A 584 -16.85 -19.58 -28.34
N VAL A 585 -16.21 -18.66 -29.08
CA VAL A 585 -16.79 -18.07 -30.29
C VAL A 585 -17.01 -19.14 -31.36
N LEU A 586 -16.05 -20.03 -31.57
CA LEU A 586 -16.20 -21.13 -32.51
C LEU A 586 -17.31 -22.09 -32.07
N ASN A 587 -17.44 -22.38 -30.78
CA ASN A 587 -18.52 -23.20 -30.25
C ASN A 587 -19.90 -22.50 -30.38
N LEU A 588 -19.96 -21.17 -30.24
CA LEU A 588 -21.18 -20.39 -30.42
C LEU A 588 -21.71 -20.50 -31.86
N LEU A 589 -20.83 -20.45 -32.85
CA LEU A 589 -21.21 -20.68 -34.26
C LEU A 589 -21.84 -22.07 -34.46
N MET A 590 -21.43 -23.06 -33.66
CA MET A 590 -21.92 -24.44 -33.75
C MET A 590 -23.26 -24.65 -33.03
N ILE A 591 -23.68 -23.71 -32.15
CA ILE A 591 -25.02 -23.74 -31.55
C ILE A 591 -26.11 -23.70 -32.62
N VAL A 592 -25.89 -22.98 -33.73
CA VAL A 592 -26.83 -22.93 -34.85
C VAL A 592 -27.07 -24.32 -35.44
N ILE A 593 -26.03 -25.14 -35.56
CA ILE A 593 -26.10 -26.51 -36.07
C ILE A 593 -26.91 -27.39 -35.10
N TYR A 594 -26.61 -27.32 -33.81
CA TYR A 594 -27.37 -28.10 -32.81
C TYR A 594 -28.84 -27.69 -32.73
N PHE A 595 -29.16 -26.38 -32.75
CA PHE A 595 -30.55 -25.96 -32.81
C PHE A 595 -31.24 -26.43 -34.09
N THR A 596 -30.55 -26.39 -35.24
CA THR A 596 -31.10 -26.92 -36.51
C THR A 596 -31.46 -28.39 -36.38
N VAL A 597 -30.55 -29.22 -35.86
CA VAL A 597 -30.81 -30.65 -35.60
C VAL A 597 -31.98 -30.80 -34.61
N MET A 598 -32.04 -30.03 -33.53
CA MET A 598 -33.11 -30.12 -32.54
C MET A 598 -34.48 -29.71 -33.11
N PHE A 599 -34.55 -28.69 -33.98
CA PHE A 599 -35.78 -28.30 -34.66
C PHE A 599 -36.30 -29.40 -35.59
N LEU A 600 -35.40 -30.17 -36.21
CA LEU A 600 -35.78 -31.35 -37.02
C LEU A 600 -36.37 -32.48 -36.16
N TYR A 601 -35.98 -32.60 -34.89
CA TYR A 601 -36.55 -33.58 -33.96
C TYR A 601 -37.94 -33.18 -33.48
N ASN A 602 -38.07 -32.01 -32.85
CA ASN A 602 -39.36 -31.54 -32.35
C ASN A 602 -39.39 -30.03 -32.07
N VAL A 603 -40.18 -29.30 -32.85
CA VAL A 603 -40.31 -27.84 -32.72
C VAL A 603 -40.82 -27.40 -31.34
N LYS A 604 -41.76 -28.13 -30.73
CA LYS A 604 -42.36 -27.76 -29.43
C LYS A 604 -41.31 -27.82 -28.30
N LEU A 605 -40.50 -28.89 -28.26
CA LEU A 605 -39.43 -29.02 -27.26
C LEU A 605 -38.30 -28.01 -27.49
N THR A 606 -37.94 -27.69 -28.74
CA THR A 606 -36.90 -26.71 -29.04
C THR A 606 -37.33 -25.29 -28.64
N LEU A 607 -38.58 -24.90 -28.89
CA LEU A 607 -39.12 -23.61 -28.44
C LEU A 607 -39.13 -23.51 -26.91
N LEU A 608 -39.47 -24.61 -26.22
CA LEU A 608 -39.42 -24.68 -24.76
C LEU A 608 -37.99 -24.46 -24.24
N LEU A 609 -36.99 -25.10 -24.84
CA LEU A 609 -35.57 -24.89 -24.51
C LEU A 609 -35.15 -23.43 -24.72
N ILE A 610 -35.49 -22.83 -25.85
CA ILE A 610 -35.19 -21.41 -26.13
C ILE A 610 -35.83 -20.51 -25.06
N GLY A 611 -37.06 -20.83 -24.63
CA GLY A 611 -37.73 -20.15 -23.52
C GLY A 611 -36.95 -20.16 -22.21
N PHE A 612 -36.24 -21.25 -21.88
CA PHE A 612 -35.39 -21.36 -20.70
C PHE A 612 -33.99 -20.73 -20.87
N VAL A 613 -33.48 -20.65 -22.11
CA VAL A 613 -32.22 -19.96 -22.41
C VAL A 613 -32.33 -18.45 -22.11
N ILE A 614 -33.49 -17.82 -22.34
CA ILE A 614 -33.70 -16.38 -22.11
C ILE A 614 -33.48 -15.99 -20.63
N PRO A 615 -34.10 -16.64 -19.63
CA PRO A 615 -33.81 -16.41 -18.21
C PRO A 615 -32.35 -16.61 -17.82
N ILE A 616 -31.68 -17.61 -18.37
CA ILE A 616 -30.25 -17.88 -18.13
C ILE A 616 -29.40 -16.71 -18.65
N MET A 617 -29.69 -16.21 -19.84
CA MET A 617 -29.05 -15.02 -20.41
C MET A 617 -29.36 -13.76 -19.60
N ALA A 618 -30.60 -13.60 -19.13
CA ALA A 618 -31.00 -12.46 -18.31
C ALA A 618 -30.25 -12.46 -16.96
N LEU A 619 -30.18 -13.60 -16.27
CA LEU A 619 -29.42 -13.76 -15.02
C LEU A 619 -27.96 -13.34 -15.22
N THR A 620 -27.35 -13.79 -16.32
CA THR A 620 -25.98 -13.42 -16.71
C THR A 620 -25.82 -11.91 -16.90
N ALA A 621 -26.73 -11.29 -17.65
CA ALA A 621 -26.69 -9.85 -17.94
C ALA A 621 -26.87 -9.00 -16.67
N PHE A 622 -27.73 -9.41 -15.74
CA PHE A 622 -27.93 -8.73 -14.45
C PHE A 622 -26.77 -8.91 -13.48
N ALA A 623 -26.11 -10.07 -13.48
CA ALA A 623 -24.97 -10.38 -12.64
C ALA A 623 -23.70 -9.59 -13.05
N THR A 624 -23.51 -9.47 -14.36
CA THR A 624 -22.36 -8.83 -15.01
C THR A 624 -21.87 -7.51 -14.38
N PRO A 625 -22.70 -6.46 -14.21
CA PRO A 625 -22.22 -5.17 -13.69
C PRO A 625 -21.70 -5.27 -12.25
N ARG A 626 -22.30 -6.14 -11.43
CA ARG A 626 -21.81 -6.37 -10.06
C ARG A 626 -20.52 -7.18 -10.04
N THR A 627 -20.41 -8.21 -10.87
CA THR A 627 -19.16 -8.98 -11.03
C THR A 627 -18.02 -8.05 -11.43
N LYS A 628 -18.25 -7.11 -12.35
CA LYS A 628 -17.27 -6.10 -12.78
C LYS A 628 -16.82 -5.20 -11.62
N ARG A 629 -17.75 -4.75 -10.78
CA ARG A 629 -17.42 -3.94 -9.60
C ARG A 629 -16.55 -4.73 -8.62
N PHE A 630 -16.92 -5.96 -8.31
CA PHE A 630 -16.12 -6.83 -7.44
C PHE A 630 -14.73 -7.11 -8.00
N ALA A 631 -14.61 -7.40 -9.31
CA ALA A 631 -13.31 -7.60 -9.96
C ALA A 631 -12.39 -6.38 -9.78
N ARG A 632 -12.92 -5.16 -9.95
CA ARG A 632 -12.17 -3.91 -9.75
C ARG A 632 -11.76 -3.72 -8.28
N GLU A 633 -12.67 -3.98 -7.34
CA GLU A 633 -12.38 -3.86 -5.90
C GLU A 633 -11.30 -4.87 -5.47
N VAL A 634 -11.38 -6.12 -5.93
CA VAL A 634 -10.37 -7.17 -5.69
C VAL A 634 -9.02 -6.75 -6.26
N PHE A 635 -9.00 -6.27 -7.50
CA PHE A 635 -7.77 -5.83 -8.16
C PHE A 635 -7.09 -4.68 -7.40
N SER A 636 -7.85 -3.65 -7.01
CA SER A 636 -7.34 -2.50 -6.27
C SER A 636 -6.77 -2.90 -4.90
N ALA A 637 -7.54 -3.66 -4.11
CA ALA A 637 -7.12 -4.08 -2.78
C ALA A 637 -5.91 -5.02 -2.81
N SER A 638 -5.85 -5.93 -3.78
CA SER A 638 -4.70 -6.83 -3.99
C SER A 638 -3.45 -6.06 -4.39
N THR A 639 -3.57 -5.12 -5.33
CA THR A 639 -2.46 -4.28 -5.81
C THR A 639 -1.89 -3.43 -4.67
N GLU A 640 -2.73 -2.84 -3.84
CA GLU A 640 -2.27 -2.08 -2.66
C GLU A 640 -1.46 -2.93 -1.67
N ALA A 641 -1.93 -4.15 -1.37
CA ALA A 641 -1.24 -5.06 -0.46
C ALA A 641 0.10 -5.52 -1.03
N ARG A 642 0.15 -5.83 -2.34
CA ARG A 642 1.38 -6.18 -3.06
C ARG A 642 2.36 -5.02 -3.14
N SER A 643 1.89 -3.80 -3.40
CA SER A 643 2.73 -2.61 -3.45
C SER A 643 3.41 -2.34 -2.11
N LEU A 644 2.69 -2.44 -1.00
CA LEU A 644 3.26 -2.25 0.33
C LEU A 644 4.29 -3.34 0.67
N LEU A 645 4.06 -4.57 0.21
CA LEU A 645 5.03 -5.66 0.36
C LEU A 645 6.33 -5.35 -0.41
N MET A 646 6.22 -4.91 -1.66
CA MET A 646 7.39 -4.55 -2.48
C MET A 646 8.16 -3.37 -1.88
N GLU A 647 7.47 -2.35 -1.37
CA GLU A 647 8.08 -1.23 -0.65
C GLU A 647 8.82 -1.71 0.61
N THR A 648 8.19 -2.58 1.40
CA THR A 648 8.79 -3.15 2.62
C THR A 648 10.03 -3.99 2.33
N LEU A 649 9.99 -4.80 1.26
CA LEU A 649 11.14 -5.63 0.84
C LEU A 649 12.27 -4.76 0.26
N SER A 650 11.93 -3.75 -0.54
CA SER A 650 12.93 -2.81 -1.06
C SER A 650 13.57 -1.96 0.04
N GLY A 651 12.84 -1.65 1.11
CA GLY A 651 13.31 -0.88 2.27
C GLY A 651 13.63 -1.76 3.47
N VAL A 652 13.93 -3.05 3.28
CA VAL A 652 14.09 -4.01 4.38
C VAL A 652 15.20 -3.61 5.35
N GLU A 653 16.28 -3.01 4.84
CA GLU A 653 17.38 -2.49 5.66
C GLU A 653 16.90 -1.38 6.61
N THR A 654 16.08 -0.44 6.12
CA THR A 654 15.47 0.60 6.96
C THR A 654 14.51 0.01 7.98
N VAL A 655 13.68 -0.95 7.57
CA VAL A 655 12.71 -1.61 8.46
C VAL A 655 13.43 -2.33 9.60
N LYS A 656 14.54 -3.01 9.29
CA LYS A 656 15.40 -3.70 10.26
C LYS A 656 16.20 -2.73 11.12
N GLY A 657 16.82 -1.72 10.52
CA GLY A 657 17.64 -0.72 11.20
C GLY A 657 16.83 0.14 12.17
N MET A 658 15.56 0.39 11.89
CA MET A 658 14.65 1.11 12.78
C MET A 658 13.88 0.20 13.76
N GLY A 659 14.00 -1.13 13.63
CA GLY A 659 13.25 -2.09 14.49
C GLY A 659 11.73 -1.97 14.37
N ILE A 660 11.21 -1.61 13.18
CA ILE A 660 9.78 -1.33 12.94
C ILE A 660 9.05 -2.50 12.26
N GLU A 661 9.53 -3.74 12.40
CA GLU A 661 8.93 -4.89 11.71
C GLU A 661 7.48 -5.12 12.11
N ARG A 662 7.15 -4.96 13.41
CA ARG A 662 5.78 -5.19 13.90
C ARG A 662 4.79 -4.14 13.37
N PRO A 663 5.04 -2.82 13.45
CA PRO A 663 4.19 -1.82 12.82
C PRO A 663 3.97 -2.04 11.32
N VAL A 664 5.03 -2.34 10.58
CA VAL A 664 4.96 -2.56 9.13
C VAL A 664 4.18 -3.83 8.80
N ARG A 665 4.43 -4.92 9.54
CA ARG A 665 3.66 -6.17 9.42
C ARG A 665 2.18 -5.94 9.67
N LEU A 666 1.80 -5.26 10.76
CA LEU A 666 0.40 -4.96 11.07
C LEU A 666 -0.26 -4.09 10.00
N LYS A 667 0.49 -3.16 9.39
CA LYS A 667 0.00 -2.32 8.27
C LYS A 667 -0.28 -3.19 7.03
N TRP A 668 0.62 -4.12 6.72
CA TRP A 668 0.44 -5.07 5.61
C TRP A 668 -0.70 -6.06 5.87
N GLU A 669 -0.76 -6.67 7.05
CA GLU A 669 -1.83 -7.60 7.46
C GLU A 669 -3.21 -6.96 7.31
N ARG A 670 -3.38 -5.68 7.70
CA ARG A 670 -4.66 -4.96 7.51
C ARG A 670 -5.04 -4.83 6.03
N LYS A 671 -4.09 -4.45 5.16
CA LYS A 671 -4.34 -4.33 3.72
C LYS A 671 -4.63 -5.70 3.09
N TYR A 672 -3.90 -6.73 3.51
CA TYR A 672 -4.08 -8.08 3.02
C TYR A 672 -5.43 -8.67 3.48
N ALA A 673 -5.82 -8.46 4.74
CA ALA A 673 -7.13 -8.85 5.26
C ALA A 673 -8.28 -8.18 4.49
N LYS A 674 -8.15 -6.89 4.16
CA LYS A 674 -9.11 -6.17 3.30
C LYS A 674 -9.20 -6.81 1.91
N ALA A 675 -8.06 -7.17 1.30
CA ALA A 675 -8.06 -7.83 -0.01
C ALA A 675 -8.76 -9.20 0.04
N LEU A 676 -8.53 -9.98 1.10
CA LEU A 676 -9.20 -11.26 1.33
C LEU A 676 -10.71 -11.11 1.56
N ASP A 677 -11.16 -10.11 2.32
CA ASP A 677 -12.58 -9.86 2.54
C ASP A 677 -13.32 -9.52 1.23
N VAL A 678 -12.73 -8.61 0.43
CA VAL A 678 -13.29 -8.24 -0.87
C VAL A 678 -13.32 -9.45 -1.81
N GLN A 679 -12.27 -10.26 -1.82
CA GLN A 679 -12.21 -11.50 -2.61
C GLN A 679 -13.25 -12.52 -2.14
N TYR A 680 -13.44 -12.68 -0.84
CA TYR A 680 -14.46 -13.56 -0.27
C TYR A 680 -15.87 -13.12 -0.68
N ARG A 681 -16.18 -11.82 -0.59
CA ARG A 681 -17.47 -11.26 -1.02
C ARG A 681 -17.72 -11.47 -2.51
N ALA A 682 -16.68 -11.29 -3.33
CA ALA A 682 -16.75 -11.57 -4.77
C ALA A 682 -17.03 -13.06 -5.05
N GLN A 683 -16.33 -13.96 -4.36
CA GLN A 683 -16.54 -15.41 -4.49
C GLN A 683 -17.92 -15.85 -3.99
N ALA A 684 -18.39 -15.34 -2.86
CA ALA A 684 -19.73 -15.61 -2.37
C ALA A 684 -20.82 -15.19 -3.38
N PHE A 685 -20.63 -14.05 -4.06
CA PHE A 685 -21.50 -13.62 -5.14
C PHE A 685 -21.44 -14.55 -6.35
N HIS A 686 -20.25 -15.02 -6.74
CA HIS A 686 -20.10 -16.03 -7.80
C HIS A 686 -20.79 -17.36 -7.45
N VAL A 687 -20.68 -17.83 -6.21
CA VAL A 687 -21.37 -19.05 -5.74
C VAL A 687 -22.89 -18.87 -5.83
N LEU A 688 -23.44 -17.71 -5.47
CA LEU A 688 -24.88 -17.42 -5.58
C LEU A 688 -25.35 -17.44 -7.05
N ILE A 689 -24.58 -16.85 -7.97
CA ILE A 689 -24.90 -16.88 -9.41
C ILE A 689 -24.80 -18.30 -9.96
N ALA A 690 -23.78 -19.05 -9.57
CA ALA A 690 -23.58 -20.43 -9.98
C ALA A 690 -24.76 -21.31 -9.51
N LEU A 691 -25.21 -21.14 -8.27
CA LEU A 691 -26.40 -21.82 -7.75
C LEU A 691 -27.65 -21.47 -8.56
N GLY A 692 -27.88 -20.18 -8.85
CA GLY A 692 -29.00 -19.73 -9.68
C GLY A 692 -28.98 -20.35 -11.09
N SER A 693 -27.81 -20.38 -11.72
CA SER A 693 -27.62 -21.02 -13.03
C SER A 693 -27.84 -22.54 -12.96
N GLN A 694 -27.32 -23.22 -11.93
CA GLN A 694 -27.48 -24.66 -11.76
C GLN A 694 -28.94 -25.05 -11.52
N LEU A 695 -29.69 -24.27 -10.73
CA LEU A 695 -31.12 -24.46 -10.52
C LEU A 695 -31.92 -24.25 -11.80
N LEU A 696 -31.60 -23.24 -12.60
CA LEU A 696 -32.24 -23.02 -13.91
C LEU A 696 -31.93 -24.17 -14.88
N ASN A 697 -30.69 -24.66 -14.94
CA ASN A 697 -30.33 -25.83 -15.75
C ASN A 697 -31.09 -27.08 -15.29
N ALA A 698 -31.14 -27.36 -13.99
CA ALA A 698 -31.86 -28.50 -13.44
C ALA A 698 -33.38 -28.41 -13.75
N ALA A 699 -33.97 -27.23 -13.58
CA ALA A 699 -35.37 -26.98 -13.94
C ALA A 699 -35.61 -27.20 -15.44
N THR A 700 -34.71 -26.73 -16.29
CA THR A 700 -34.77 -26.92 -17.75
C THR A 700 -34.76 -28.42 -18.09
N THR A 701 -33.84 -29.20 -17.52
CA THR A 701 -33.77 -30.65 -17.72
C THR A 701 -35.03 -31.36 -17.24
N ILE A 702 -35.54 -31.02 -16.04
CA ILE A 702 -36.75 -31.64 -15.47
C ILE A 702 -37.98 -31.35 -16.34
N VAL A 703 -38.16 -30.09 -16.75
CA VAL A 703 -39.32 -29.67 -17.55
C VAL A 703 -39.27 -30.27 -18.94
N ILE A 704 -38.10 -30.31 -19.59
CA ILE A 704 -37.93 -30.96 -20.90
C ILE A 704 -38.18 -32.46 -20.79
N LEU A 705 -37.70 -33.12 -19.74
CA LEU A 705 -37.96 -34.55 -19.53
C LEU A 705 -39.46 -34.80 -19.29
N TRP A 706 -40.14 -33.96 -18.51
CA TRP A 706 -41.57 -34.09 -18.22
C TRP A 706 -42.44 -33.87 -19.46
N VAL A 707 -42.23 -32.77 -20.20
CA VAL A 707 -42.95 -32.50 -21.45
C VAL A 707 -42.60 -33.53 -22.52
N GLY A 708 -41.33 -33.89 -22.62
CA GLY A 708 -40.84 -34.92 -23.53
C GLY A 708 -41.48 -36.29 -23.26
N ALA A 709 -41.54 -36.72 -22.00
CA ALA A 709 -42.22 -37.96 -21.61
C ALA A 709 -43.71 -37.95 -21.99
N ARG A 710 -44.40 -36.81 -21.83
CA ARG A 710 -45.79 -36.67 -22.29
C ARG A 710 -45.92 -36.81 -23.82
N LEU A 711 -44.98 -36.27 -24.58
CA LEU A 711 -44.96 -36.43 -26.05
C LEU A 711 -44.66 -37.88 -26.46
N VAL A 712 -43.82 -38.59 -25.70
CA VAL A 712 -43.57 -40.02 -25.90
C VAL A 712 -44.83 -40.85 -25.59
N LEU A 713 -45.53 -40.56 -24.49
CA LEU A 713 -46.80 -41.19 -24.15
C LEU A 713 -47.89 -40.92 -25.20
N ALA A 714 -47.85 -39.75 -25.84
CA ALA A 714 -48.73 -39.39 -26.96
C ALA A 714 -48.30 -39.99 -28.31
N GLN A 715 -47.22 -40.78 -28.35
CA GLN A 715 -46.62 -41.34 -29.55
C GLN A 715 -46.16 -40.30 -30.60
N GLU A 716 -45.93 -39.05 -30.19
CA GLU A 716 -45.34 -38.01 -31.06
C GLU A 716 -43.80 -38.10 -31.13
N LEU A 717 -43.17 -38.78 -30.17
CA LEU A 717 -41.71 -38.95 -30.03
C LEU A 717 -41.37 -40.36 -29.51
N SER A 718 -40.21 -40.91 -29.88
CA SER A 718 -39.68 -42.14 -29.28
C SER A 718 -38.89 -41.87 -27.99
N ILE A 719 -38.70 -42.92 -27.18
CA ILE A 719 -37.86 -42.85 -25.96
C ILE A 719 -36.41 -42.52 -26.34
N GLY A 720 -35.89 -43.12 -27.41
CA GLY A 720 -34.55 -42.84 -27.93
C GLY A 720 -34.40 -41.39 -28.40
N GLN A 721 -35.41 -40.85 -29.11
CA GLN A 721 -35.41 -39.45 -29.55
C GLN A 721 -35.39 -38.47 -28.37
N LEU A 722 -36.12 -38.75 -27.28
CA LEU A 722 -36.10 -37.93 -26.08
C LEU A 722 -34.71 -37.91 -25.41
N ILE A 723 -34.06 -39.08 -25.32
CA ILE A 723 -32.71 -39.19 -24.74
C ILE A 723 -31.67 -38.50 -25.62
N ALA A 724 -31.76 -38.63 -26.94
CA ALA A 724 -30.91 -37.89 -27.88
C ALA A 724 -31.11 -36.38 -27.76
N PHE A 725 -32.37 -35.91 -27.65
CA PHE A 725 -32.69 -34.51 -27.44
C PHE A 725 -32.07 -33.95 -26.16
N ASN A 726 -32.11 -34.71 -25.05
CA ASN A 726 -31.49 -34.33 -23.78
C ASN A 726 -29.95 -34.23 -23.91
N ALA A 727 -29.32 -35.12 -24.69
CA ALA A 727 -27.89 -35.04 -24.96
C ALA A 727 -27.53 -33.80 -25.82
N PHE A 728 -28.31 -33.49 -26.85
CA PHE A 728 -28.13 -32.27 -27.66
C PHE A 728 -28.32 -30.99 -26.84
N MET A 729 -29.29 -30.98 -25.91
CA MET A 729 -29.50 -29.87 -24.99
C MET A 729 -28.23 -29.58 -24.16
N GLY A 730 -27.55 -30.61 -23.65
CA GLY A 730 -26.28 -30.45 -22.93
C GLY A 730 -25.21 -29.76 -23.78
N SER A 731 -25.09 -30.15 -25.06
CA SER A 731 -24.16 -29.55 -26.03
C SER A 731 -24.48 -28.10 -26.38
N VAL A 732 -25.74 -27.67 -26.27
CA VAL A 732 -26.17 -26.28 -26.47
C VAL A 732 -25.96 -25.42 -25.21
N LEU A 733 -26.27 -25.95 -24.03
CA LEU A 733 -26.17 -25.20 -22.78
C LEU A 733 -24.71 -24.94 -22.36
N ALA A 734 -23.77 -25.85 -22.65
CA ALA A 734 -22.38 -25.69 -22.26
C ALA A 734 -21.69 -24.44 -22.90
N PRO A 735 -21.76 -24.21 -24.23
CA PRO A 735 -21.24 -22.98 -24.84
C PRO A 735 -21.94 -21.70 -24.35
N LEU A 736 -23.24 -21.76 -24.04
CA LEU A 736 -23.98 -20.63 -23.48
C LEU A 736 -23.47 -20.23 -22.09
N MET A 737 -23.07 -21.20 -21.26
CA MET A 737 -22.41 -20.90 -19.98
C MET A 737 -21.00 -20.33 -20.19
N GLY A 738 -20.30 -20.76 -21.24
CA GLY A 738 -19.01 -20.20 -21.64
C GLY A 738 -19.05 -18.70 -21.96
N LEU A 739 -20.16 -18.20 -22.52
CA LEU A 739 -20.34 -16.77 -22.79
C LEU A 739 -20.26 -15.90 -21.53
N VAL A 740 -20.74 -16.42 -20.38
CA VAL A 740 -20.65 -15.71 -19.09
C VAL A 740 -19.20 -15.49 -18.69
N GLY A 741 -18.38 -16.53 -18.80
CA GLY A 741 -16.93 -16.46 -18.51
C GLY A 741 -16.20 -15.56 -19.51
N LEU A 742 -16.54 -15.66 -20.80
CA LEU A 742 -15.97 -14.83 -21.86
C LEU A 742 -16.25 -13.35 -21.65
N TRP A 743 -17.46 -13.02 -21.18
CA TRP A 743 -17.82 -11.63 -20.88
C TRP A 743 -16.96 -11.05 -19.74
N SER A 744 -16.69 -11.82 -18.69
CA SER A 744 -15.76 -11.40 -17.63
C SER A 744 -14.36 -11.19 -18.18
N LEU A 745 -13.84 -12.16 -18.94
CA LEU A 745 -12.50 -12.11 -19.55
C LEU A 745 -12.35 -10.94 -20.52
N MET A 746 -13.41 -10.62 -21.27
CA MET A 746 -13.47 -9.45 -22.16
C MET A 746 -13.33 -8.14 -21.38
N ASN A 747 -13.97 -8.01 -20.21
CA ASN A 747 -13.84 -6.81 -19.38
C ASN A 747 -12.44 -6.68 -18.78
N ASP A 748 -11.87 -7.77 -18.27
CA ASP A 748 -10.52 -7.77 -17.72
C ASP A 748 -9.50 -7.40 -18.79
N ALA A 749 -9.65 -7.96 -19.99
CA ALA A 749 -8.83 -7.61 -21.14
C ALA A 749 -9.06 -6.16 -21.60
N ALA A 750 -10.28 -5.64 -21.55
CA ALA A 750 -10.56 -4.24 -21.88
C ALA A 750 -9.79 -3.26 -20.96
N VAL A 751 -9.81 -3.53 -19.64
CA VAL A 751 -9.07 -2.73 -18.66
C VAL A 751 -7.56 -2.88 -18.87
N ALA A 752 -7.07 -4.10 -19.09
CA ALA A 752 -5.67 -4.36 -19.40
C ALA A 752 -5.22 -3.65 -20.69
N MET A 753 -6.07 -3.61 -21.73
CA MET A 753 -5.81 -2.91 -22.98
C MET A 753 -5.73 -1.40 -22.82
N GLU A 754 -6.62 -0.80 -22.05
CA GLU A 754 -6.58 0.64 -21.72
C GLU A 754 -5.27 0.99 -20.99
N ARG A 755 -4.91 0.15 -20.03
CA ARG A 755 -3.70 0.29 -19.21
C ARG A 755 -2.41 0.00 -19.97
N LEU A 756 -2.41 -0.89 -20.95
CA LEU A 756 -1.27 -1.11 -21.85
C LEU A 756 -1.18 -0.05 -22.95
N GLY A 757 -2.34 0.44 -23.42
CA GLY A 757 -2.45 1.55 -24.36
C GLY A 757 -1.71 2.78 -23.85
N ASP A 758 -1.79 3.06 -22.55
CA ASP A 758 -1.09 4.21 -21.94
C ASP A 758 0.45 4.20 -22.11
N VAL A 759 1.06 3.04 -22.37
CA VAL A 759 2.50 2.89 -22.67
C VAL A 759 2.72 2.82 -24.18
N LEU A 760 1.89 2.03 -24.88
CA LEU A 760 2.02 1.79 -26.31
C LEU A 760 1.74 3.05 -27.16
N ASP A 761 0.96 4.00 -26.63
CA ASP A 761 0.65 5.26 -27.28
C ASP A 761 1.71 6.34 -27.05
N ILE A 762 2.68 6.08 -26.14
CA ILE A 762 3.79 7.00 -25.93
C ILE A 762 4.74 6.89 -27.12
N GLU A 763 5.07 8.04 -27.70
CA GLU A 763 6.01 8.11 -28.81
C GLU A 763 7.41 7.67 -28.36
N PRO A 764 8.09 6.81 -29.14
CA PRO A 764 9.50 6.50 -28.95
C PRO A 764 10.39 7.75 -28.98
N GLU A 765 11.55 7.68 -28.31
CA GLU A 765 12.58 8.73 -28.31
C GLU A 765 13.05 9.08 -29.73
N GLN A 766 13.18 8.06 -30.59
CA GLN A 766 13.47 8.21 -32.01
C GLN A 766 12.35 7.58 -32.82
N LYS A 767 11.61 8.41 -33.58
CA LYS A 767 10.50 7.90 -34.39
C LYS A 767 11.03 7.00 -35.51
N PRO A 768 10.46 5.80 -35.72
CA PRO A 768 10.93 4.89 -36.75
C PRO A 768 10.96 5.49 -38.16
N ALA A 769 10.03 6.41 -38.46
CA ALA A 769 9.97 7.10 -39.75
C ALA A 769 11.10 8.13 -39.95
N GLU A 770 11.65 8.68 -38.86
CA GLU A 770 12.70 9.70 -38.88
C GLU A 770 14.11 9.10 -38.83
N LEU A 771 14.24 7.81 -38.48
CA LEU A 771 15.54 7.14 -38.40
C LEU A 771 16.33 7.23 -39.71
N ALA A 772 15.66 7.13 -40.86
CA ALA A 772 16.30 7.22 -42.18
C ALA A 772 16.82 8.62 -42.52
N THR A 773 16.31 9.66 -41.85
CA THR A 773 16.68 11.07 -42.06
C THR A 773 17.67 11.60 -41.04
N ARG A 774 17.98 10.82 -39.98
CA ARG A 774 18.93 11.23 -38.95
C ARG A 774 20.37 11.06 -39.40
N VAL A 775 21.22 11.95 -38.93
CA VAL A 775 22.66 11.92 -39.22
C VAL A 775 23.32 10.89 -38.30
N VAL A 776 23.91 9.86 -38.88
CA VAL A 776 24.83 8.97 -38.17
C VAL A 776 26.17 9.69 -38.07
N LEU A 777 26.62 9.96 -36.85
CA LEU A 777 27.87 10.68 -36.65
C LEU A 777 29.07 9.79 -37.02
N PRO A 778 30.10 10.34 -37.70
CA PRO A 778 31.40 9.69 -37.79
C PRO A 778 32.09 9.68 -36.41
N ASP A 779 33.34 9.23 -36.37
CA ASP A 779 34.17 9.31 -35.16
C ASP A 779 34.20 10.74 -34.62
N LEU A 780 33.73 10.90 -33.39
CA LEU A 780 33.57 12.17 -32.70
C LEU A 780 34.95 12.81 -32.47
N ARG A 781 35.09 14.09 -32.84
CA ARG A 781 36.25 14.91 -32.47
C ARG A 781 36.12 15.41 -31.05
N GLY A 782 34.90 15.60 -30.57
CA GLY A 782 34.61 15.99 -29.19
C GLY A 782 34.45 17.49 -29.00
N GLU A 783 34.09 18.23 -30.05
CA GLU A 783 33.67 19.63 -29.95
C GLU A 783 32.18 19.70 -29.56
N ILE A 784 31.85 20.50 -28.54
CA ILE A 784 30.47 20.67 -28.08
C ILE A 784 30.19 22.15 -27.90
N LYS A 785 29.02 22.61 -28.38
CA LYS A 785 28.58 24.00 -28.25
C LYS A 785 27.14 24.07 -27.77
N LEU A 786 26.92 24.81 -26.68
CA LEU A 786 25.60 25.15 -26.17
C LEU A 786 25.36 26.63 -26.43
N ASP A 787 24.18 26.95 -26.95
CA ASP A 787 23.80 28.31 -27.34
C ASP A 787 22.40 28.62 -26.81
N GLY A 788 22.35 29.45 -25.76
CA GLY A 788 21.12 29.90 -25.12
C GLY A 788 20.24 28.79 -24.58
N VAL A 789 20.83 27.74 -23.97
CA VAL A 789 20.08 26.55 -23.57
C VAL A 789 19.26 26.79 -22.30
N TYR A 790 17.96 26.53 -22.39
CA TYR A 790 17.04 26.45 -21.25
C TYR A 790 16.48 25.04 -21.11
N PHE A 791 16.33 24.56 -19.87
CA PHE A 791 15.77 23.23 -19.63
C PHE A 791 14.91 23.14 -18.37
N ARG A 792 13.82 22.39 -18.46
CA ARG A 792 12.93 22.02 -17.36
C ARG A 792 12.43 20.58 -17.53
N TYR A 793 12.23 19.85 -16.43
CA TYR A 793 11.77 18.45 -16.47
C TYR A 793 10.25 18.30 -16.70
N GLY A 794 9.46 19.32 -16.38
CA GLY A 794 8.01 19.34 -16.54
C GLY A 794 7.54 20.25 -17.67
N GLY A 795 6.24 20.51 -17.74
CA GLY A 795 5.65 21.50 -18.66
C GLY A 795 6.01 22.95 -18.29
N ASN A 796 5.39 23.90 -18.98
CA ASN A 796 5.69 25.35 -18.86
C ASN A 796 5.49 25.95 -17.46
N GLU A 797 4.93 25.21 -16.50
CA GLU A 797 4.73 25.66 -15.12
C GLU A 797 5.88 25.28 -14.17
N THR A 798 6.72 24.30 -14.52
CA THR A 798 7.88 23.96 -13.68
C THR A 798 9.01 24.96 -13.93
N PRO A 799 9.66 25.50 -12.89
CA PRO A 799 10.77 26.43 -13.07
C PRO A 799 11.87 25.82 -13.93
N TYR A 800 12.60 26.67 -14.65
CA TYR A 800 13.79 26.22 -15.36
C TYR A 800 14.81 25.71 -14.34
N VAL A 801 15.39 24.55 -14.64
CA VAL A 801 16.52 24.00 -13.90
C VAL A 801 17.83 24.53 -14.46
N LEU A 802 17.84 24.84 -15.77
CA LEU A 802 18.95 25.49 -16.46
C LEU A 802 18.42 26.70 -17.22
N GLU A 803 19.10 27.83 -17.07
CA GLU A 803 18.71 29.13 -17.60
C GLU A 803 19.86 29.74 -18.40
N ASN A 804 19.62 30.01 -19.69
CA ASN A 804 20.55 30.66 -20.60
C ASN A 804 21.98 30.09 -20.60
N VAL A 805 22.11 28.76 -20.61
CA VAL A 805 23.41 28.10 -20.55
C VAL A 805 24.08 28.19 -21.93
N THR A 806 25.19 28.91 -22.01
CA THR A 806 25.99 29.10 -23.23
C THR A 806 27.46 28.86 -22.93
N PHE A 807 28.09 27.90 -23.61
CA PHE A 807 29.53 27.66 -23.56
C PHE A 807 29.98 26.75 -24.72
N ASP A 808 31.28 26.78 -25.01
CA ASP A 808 31.95 25.91 -25.97
C ASP A 808 32.98 24.99 -25.30
N VAL A 809 33.17 23.81 -25.88
CA VAL A 809 34.14 22.79 -25.48
C VAL A 809 34.98 22.43 -26.69
N LYS A 810 36.30 22.56 -26.58
CA LYS A 810 37.23 22.19 -27.65
C LYS A 810 37.55 20.69 -27.60
N PRO A 811 37.89 20.08 -28.75
CA PRO A 811 38.39 18.70 -28.80
C PRO A 811 39.55 18.47 -27.83
N GLY A 812 39.43 17.46 -26.97
CA GLY A 812 40.46 17.07 -26.00
C GLY A 812 40.54 17.93 -24.74
N GLU A 813 39.64 18.91 -24.56
CA GLU A 813 39.60 19.79 -23.39
C GLU A 813 38.97 19.08 -22.18
N MET A 814 39.54 19.30 -20.99
CA MET A 814 39.00 18.85 -19.71
C MET A 814 38.21 19.99 -19.06
N ILE A 815 36.89 19.85 -18.97
CA ILE A 815 35.99 20.79 -18.33
C ILE A 815 35.54 20.29 -16.95
N ALA A 816 35.68 21.13 -15.93
CA ALA A 816 35.10 20.90 -14.62
C ALA A 816 33.83 21.74 -14.40
N ILE A 817 32.72 21.10 -14.03
CA ILE A 817 31.47 21.77 -13.67
C ILE A 817 31.35 21.80 -12.15
N VAL A 818 31.30 22.99 -11.56
CA VAL A 818 31.25 23.21 -10.11
C VAL A 818 30.04 24.05 -9.72
N GLY A 819 29.51 23.85 -8.52
CA GLY A 819 28.33 24.57 -8.07
C GLY A 819 27.67 23.93 -6.84
N ARG A 820 26.75 24.66 -6.21
CA ARG A 820 26.01 24.15 -5.04
C ARG A 820 25.18 22.91 -5.39
N SER A 821 24.82 22.12 -4.37
CA SER A 821 23.86 21.04 -4.60
C SER A 821 22.54 21.62 -5.11
N GLY A 822 21.92 20.97 -6.09
CA GLY A 822 20.69 21.46 -6.73
C GLY A 822 20.87 22.53 -7.82
N SER A 823 22.09 22.98 -8.15
CA SER A 823 22.29 24.03 -9.18
C SER A 823 22.08 23.58 -10.64
N GLY A 824 21.76 22.29 -10.88
CA GLY A 824 21.51 21.75 -12.22
C GLY A 824 22.65 20.97 -12.87
N LYS A 825 23.77 20.70 -12.17
CA LYS A 825 24.98 20.04 -12.73
C LYS A 825 24.68 18.68 -13.39
N THR A 826 24.08 17.75 -12.65
CA THR A 826 23.66 16.44 -13.17
C THR A 826 22.66 16.56 -14.31
N THR A 827 21.79 17.59 -14.30
CA THR A 827 20.87 17.87 -15.40
C THR A 827 21.63 18.27 -16.67
N LEU A 828 22.65 19.13 -16.54
CA LEU A 828 23.51 19.52 -17.65
C LEU A 828 24.29 18.31 -18.21
N ALA A 829 24.84 17.45 -17.37
CA ALA A 829 25.46 16.19 -17.83
C ALA A 829 24.48 15.30 -18.59
N LYS A 830 23.23 15.16 -18.11
CA LYS A 830 22.21 14.37 -18.80
C LYS A 830 21.80 14.95 -20.16
N LEU A 831 21.79 16.28 -20.30
CA LEU A 831 21.60 16.94 -21.60
C LEU A 831 22.76 16.68 -22.56
N LEU A 832 24.00 16.77 -22.07
CA LEU A 832 25.21 16.53 -22.87
C LEU A 832 25.31 15.08 -23.38
N VAL A 833 24.88 14.10 -22.58
CA VAL A 833 24.77 12.69 -22.98
C VAL A 833 23.59 12.46 -23.96
N GLY A 834 22.70 13.45 -24.11
CA GLY A 834 21.55 13.40 -25.01
C GLY A 834 20.33 12.68 -24.41
N PHE A 835 20.23 12.51 -23.09
CA PHE A 835 19.04 11.89 -22.47
C PHE A 835 17.79 12.78 -22.50
N TYR A 836 17.99 14.08 -22.64
CA TYR A 836 16.94 15.07 -22.78
C TYR A 836 17.28 16.02 -23.91
N ALA A 837 16.25 16.56 -24.56
CA ALA A 837 16.40 17.70 -25.45
C ALA A 837 16.27 19.00 -24.65
N PRO A 838 16.97 20.08 -25.02
CA PRO A 838 16.75 21.40 -24.44
C PRO A 838 15.30 21.86 -24.70
N THR A 839 14.72 22.62 -23.77
CA THR A 839 13.39 23.22 -23.96
C THR A 839 13.47 24.39 -24.95
N GLU A 840 14.52 25.19 -24.82
CA GLU A 840 14.86 26.29 -25.73
C GLU A 840 16.38 26.33 -25.92
N GLY A 841 16.82 26.97 -27.01
CA GLY A 841 18.21 26.98 -27.42
C GLY A 841 18.60 25.73 -28.19
N ARG A 842 19.91 25.56 -28.44
CA ARG A 842 20.45 24.45 -29.23
C ARG A 842 21.73 23.89 -28.63
N ILE A 843 21.93 22.59 -28.83
CA ILE A 843 23.17 21.87 -28.51
C ILE A 843 23.72 21.32 -29.80
N ALA A 844 24.93 21.72 -30.16
CA ALA A 844 25.64 21.23 -31.33
C ALA A 844 26.87 20.39 -30.92
N VAL A 845 27.12 19.31 -31.65
CA VAL A 845 28.25 18.40 -31.44
C VAL A 845 28.99 18.24 -32.77
N ASP A 846 30.27 18.58 -32.81
CA ASP A 846 31.11 18.62 -34.03
C ASP A 846 30.44 19.36 -35.21
N GLY A 847 29.65 20.40 -34.90
CA GLY A 847 28.91 21.21 -35.87
C GLY A 847 27.51 20.68 -36.26
N TYR A 848 27.11 19.50 -35.80
CA TYR A 848 25.78 18.94 -36.03
C TYR A 848 24.84 19.25 -34.86
N ASP A 849 23.60 19.65 -35.16
CA ASP A 849 22.58 19.83 -34.12
C ASP A 849 22.19 18.46 -33.52
N MET A 850 22.23 18.34 -32.19
CA MET A 850 21.93 17.10 -31.48
C MET A 850 20.51 16.58 -31.74
N SER A 851 19.57 17.46 -32.13
CA SER A 851 18.18 17.08 -32.46
C SER A 851 18.06 16.21 -33.73
N VAL A 852 18.97 16.39 -34.70
CA VAL A 852 18.95 15.64 -35.98
C VAL A 852 19.91 14.44 -35.98
N VAL A 853 20.73 14.30 -34.93
CA VAL A 853 21.69 13.20 -34.77
C VAL A 853 20.97 11.92 -34.33
N ASP A 854 21.49 10.78 -34.79
CA ASP A 854 21.12 9.48 -34.27
C ASP A 854 21.71 9.25 -32.87
N GLN A 855 20.84 9.12 -31.87
CA GLN A 855 21.23 9.00 -30.46
C GLN A 855 21.97 7.70 -30.15
N GLY A 856 21.69 6.61 -30.89
CA GLY A 856 22.42 5.35 -30.77
C GLY A 856 23.90 5.51 -31.16
N SER A 857 24.15 6.10 -32.33
CA SER A 857 25.49 6.39 -32.83
C SER A 857 26.28 7.37 -31.95
N TYR A 858 25.58 8.35 -31.37
CA TYR A 858 26.19 9.33 -30.45
C TYR A 858 26.57 8.67 -29.13
N ARG A 859 25.62 8.00 -28.45
CA ARG A 859 25.86 7.39 -27.13
C ARG A 859 26.87 6.25 -27.15
N ALA A 860 27.02 5.54 -28.28
CA ALA A 860 28.06 4.53 -28.46
C ALA A 860 29.48 5.09 -28.32
N GLN A 861 29.67 6.40 -28.57
CA GLN A 861 30.96 7.08 -28.50
C GLN A 861 31.18 7.85 -27.19
N ILE A 862 30.27 7.71 -26.21
CA ILE A 862 30.28 8.44 -24.93
C ILE A 862 30.51 7.48 -23.76
N GLY A 863 31.49 7.80 -22.92
CA GLY A 863 31.72 7.13 -21.65
C GLY A 863 31.03 7.90 -20.54
N TYR A 864 29.91 7.39 -20.02
CA TYR A 864 29.16 8.04 -18.94
C TYR A 864 29.26 7.27 -17.63
N VAL A 865 29.76 7.92 -16.58
CA VAL A 865 29.74 7.40 -15.21
C VAL A 865 28.72 8.21 -14.41
N MET A 866 27.71 7.52 -13.89
CA MET A 866 26.57 8.14 -13.21
C MET A 866 26.91 8.46 -11.75
N GLN A 867 26.18 9.42 -11.18
CA GLN A 867 26.25 9.73 -9.74
C GLN A 867 25.92 8.50 -8.87
N THR A 868 24.92 7.70 -9.25
CA THR A 868 24.59 6.43 -8.60
C THR A 868 24.86 5.29 -9.57
N ASN A 869 25.96 4.57 -9.34
CA ASN A 869 26.39 3.48 -10.19
C ASN A 869 25.58 2.20 -9.94
N LEU A 870 25.25 1.49 -11.03
CA LEU A 870 24.52 0.23 -11.00
C LEU A 870 25.27 -0.85 -11.79
N VAL A 871 25.34 -2.04 -11.19
CA VAL A 871 25.93 -3.25 -11.79
C VAL A 871 24.79 -4.22 -12.10
N PHE A 872 24.84 -4.83 -13.27
CA PHE A 872 23.87 -5.82 -13.69
C PHE A 872 24.29 -7.20 -13.14
N SER A 873 23.31 -8.05 -12.88
CA SER A 873 23.58 -9.45 -12.52
C SER A 873 24.30 -10.14 -13.68
N GLY A 874 25.47 -10.72 -13.43
CA GLY A 874 26.33 -11.31 -14.46
C GLY A 874 27.79 -11.39 -14.01
N SER A 875 28.70 -11.77 -14.89
CA SER A 875 30.13 -11.78 -14.56
C SER A 875 30.72 -10.36 -14.55
N ILE A 876 31.88 -10.17 -13.92
CA ILE A 876 32.61 -8.90 -13.96
C ILE A 876 33.01 -8.56 -15.40
N ALA A 877 33.43 -9.54 -16.19
CA ALA A 877 33.74 -9.38 -17.61
C ALA A 877 32.53 -8.87 -18.41
N GLU A 878 31.37 -9.50 -18.25
CA GLU A 878 30.11 -9.09 -18.90
C GLU A 878 29.69 -7.66 -18.49
N ASN A 879 29.95 -7.29 -17.23
CA ASN A 879 29.67 -5.95 -16.75
C ASN A 879 30.62 -4.90 -17.34
N ILE A 880 31.90 -5.21 -17.58
CA ILE A 880 32.84 -4.28 -18.22
C ILE A 880 32.53 -4.15 -19.71
N ALA A 881 32.39 -5.28 -20.41
CA ALA A 881 32.12 -5.36 -21.84
C ALA A 881 30.62 -5.32 -22.17
N CYS A 882 29.86 -4.50 -21.43
CA CYS A 882 28.40 -4.49 -21.53
C CYS A 882 27.96 -4.11 -22.96
N GLY A 883 27.11 -4.95 -23.55
CA GLY A 883 26.60 -4.78 -24.90
C GLY A 883 27.45 -5.38 -26.02
N ASP A 884 28.63 -5.92 -25.70
CA ASP A 884 29.47 -6.64 -26.67
C ASP A 884 29.21 -8.16 -26.62
N PRO A 885 28.74 -8.79 -27.71
CA PRO A 885 28.52 -10.24 -27.75
C PRO A 885 29.83 -11.06 -27.77
N SER A 886 30.98 -10.45 -28.08
CA SER A 886 32.29 -11.12 -28.13
C SER A 886 33.38 -10.29 -27.42
N PRO A 887 33.36 -10.24 -26.07
CA PRO A 887 34.26 -9.38 -25.31
C PRO A 887 35.75 -9.65 -25.55
N ASP A 888 36.51 -8.62 -25.93
CA ASP A 888 37.98 -8.69 -25.94
C ASP A 888 38.54 -8.68 -24.52
N ARG A 889 39.08 -9.83 -24.10
CA ARG A 889 39.68 -10.03 -22.77
C ARG A 889 40.86 -9.11 -22.51
N ARG A 890 41.68 -8.81 -23.54
CA ARG A 890 42.83 -7.91 -23.38
C ARG A 890 42.36 -6.50 -23.11
N ARG A 891 41.35 -6.04 -23.85
CA ARG A 891 40.73 -4.72 -23.63
C ARG A 891 40.11 -4.62 -22.25
N ILE A 892 39.40 -5.65 -21.77
CA ILE A 892 38.85 -5.70 -20.40
C ILE A 892 39.95 -5.48 -19.36
N GLU A 893 41.08 -6.19 -19.50
CA GLU A 893 42.20 -6.06 -18.56
C GLU A 893 42.86 -4.69 -18.61
N GLU A 894 43.03 -4.12 -19.80
CA GLU A 894 43.58 -2.78 -19.99
C GLU A 894 42.72 -1.72 -19.29
N VAL A 895 41.41 -1.69 -19.56
CA VAL A 895 40.51 -0.69 -18.94
C VAL A 895 40.32 -0.93 -17.45
N ALA A 896 40.37 -2.18 -16.99
CA ALA A 896 40.34 -2.51 -15.57
C ALA A 896 41.62 -2.04 -14.84
N LYS A 897 42.78 -2.04 -15.50
CA LYS A 897 44.01 -1.46 -14.93
C LYS A 897 43.93 0.07 -14.89
N MET A 898 43.46 0.70 -15.96
CA MET A 898 43.25 2.17 -15.99
C MET A 898 42.32 2.63 -14.86
N ALA A 899 41.24 1.90 -14.61
CA ALA A 899 40.27 2.19 -13.56
C ALA A 899 40.68 1.70 -12.14
N ASP A 900 41.90 1.19 -11.95
CA ASP A 900 42.37 0.60 -10.68
C ASP A 900 41.50 -0.56 -10.16
N ALA A 901 40.78 -1.25 -11.04
CA ALA A 901 39.90 -2.36 -10.71
C ALA A 901 40.61 -3.73 -10.74
N HIS A 902 41.63 -3.87 -11.59
CA HIS A 902 42.32 -5.15 -11.84
C HIS A 902 42.83 -5.82 -10.54
N ALA A 903 43.39 -5.05 -9.62
CA ALA A 903 44.01 -5.59 -8.41
C ALA A 903 43.01 -6.29 -7.46
N PHE A 904 41.76 -5.80 -7.36
CA PHE A 904 40.75 -6.47 -6.55
C PHE A 904 40.07 -7.60 -7.31
N ILE A 905 39.86 -7.43 -8.62
CA ILE A 905 39.28 -8.48 -9.48
C ILE A 905 40.17 -9.71 -9.47
N ALA A 906 41.49 -9.54 -9.63
CA ALA A 906 42.46 -10.64 -9.62
C ALA A 906 42.53 -11.40 -8.28
N LYS A 907 42.09 -10.79 -7.17
CA LYS A 907 42.02 -11.43 -5.85
C LYS A 907 40.73 -12.24 -5.65
N MET A 908 39.74 -12.10 -6.54
CA MET A 908 38.50 -12.86 -6.44
C MET A 908 38.71 -14.32 -6.88
N PRO A 909 37.98 -15.29 -6.30
CA PRO A 909 38.15 -16.70 -6.61
C PRO A 909 38.02 -17.05 -8.11
N LEU A 910 37.13 -16.35 -8.81
CA LEU A 910 36.88 -16.54 -10.24
C LEU A 910 37.42 -15.38 -11.11
N GLY A 911 38.16 -14.44 -10.53
CA GLY A 911 38.69 -13.29 -11.27
C GLY A 911 37.60 -12.50 -11.99
N TYR A 912 37.79 -12.30 -13.29
CA TYR A 912 36.80 -11.63 -14.17
C TYR A 912 35.51 -12.43 -14.40
N GLU A 913 35.52 -13.74 -14.16
CA GLU A 913 34.33 -14.60 -14.26
C GLU A 913 33.51 -14.63 -12.96
N GLN A 914 33.93 -13.86 -11.96
CA GLN A 914 33.17 -13.74 -10.71
C GLN A 914 31.78 -13.20 -11.00
N VAL A 915 30.77 -13.99 -10.65
CA VAL A 915 29.36 -13.58 -10.78
C VAL A 915 29.04 -12.59 -9.67
N VAL A 916 28.48 -11.45 -10.07
CA VAL A 916 28.01 -10.38 -9.20
C VAL A 916 26.49 -10.37 -9.23
N GLY A 917 25.86 -10.28 -8.05
CA GLY A 917 24.40 -10.24 -7.92
C GLY A 917 23.79 -8.88 -8.32
N GLU A 918 22.46 -8.80 -8.25
CA GLU A 918 21.72 -7.57 -8.59
C GLU A 918 22.24 -6.37 -7.78
N ARG A 919 22.42 -5.21 -8.43
CA ARG A 919 22.98 -3.98 -7.82
C ARG A 919 24.39 -4.14 -7.24
N GLY A 920 25.15 -5.16 -7.65
CA GLY A 920 26.51 -5.31 -7.19
C GLY A 920 26.64 -5.98 -5.81
N VAL A 921 25.63 -6.74 -5.36
CA VAL A 921 25.70 -7.45 -4.07
C VAL A 921 26.98 -8.28 -3.99
N GLY A 922 27.81 -7.98 -2.98
CA GLY A 922 29.14 -8.57 -2.79
C GLY A 922 30.32 -7.66 -3.15
N LEU A 923 30.06 -6.49 -3.75
CA LEU A 923 31.07 -5.46 -4.02
C LEU A 923 30.87 -4.24 -3.11
N SER A 924 31.97 -3.58 -2.74
CA SER A 924 31.91 -2.28 -2.06
C SER A 924 31.53 -1.16 -3.03
N GLY A 925 31.00 -0.04 -2.52
CA GLY A 925 30.66 1.12 -3.36
C GLY A 925 31.83 1.61 -4.21
N GLY A 926 33.04 1.65 -3.66
CA GLY A 926 34.25 2.01 -4.40
C GLY A 926 34.67 0.97 -5.46
N GLN A 927 34.41 -0.32 -5.24
CA GLN A 927 34.62 -1.35 -6.26
C GLN A 927 33.62 -1.21 -7.42
N ILE A 928 32.34 -0.96 -7.09
CA ILE A 928 31.28 -0.71 -8.08
C ILE A 928 31.64 0.51 -8.93
N GLN A 929 32.11 1.60 -8.31
CA GLN A 929 32.51 2.81 -9.01
C GLN A 929 33.67 2.56 -9.99
N ARG A 930 34.74 1.87 -9.55
CA ARG A 930 35.85 1.48 -10.43
C ARG A 930 35.42 0.57 -11.58
N LEU A 931 34.50 -0.36 -11.32
CA LEU A 931 33.91 -1.21 -12.36
C LEU A 931 33.13 -0.38 -13.40
N CYS A 932 32.36 0.61 -12.96
CA CYS A 932 31.63 1.51 -13.86
C CYS A 932 32.56 2.44 -14.66
N ILE A 933 33.68 2.88 -14.09
CA ILE A 933 34.72 3.60 -14.84
C ILE A 933 35.32 2.69 -15.92
N ALA A 934 35.69 1.45 -15.58
CA ALA A 934 36.18 0.48 -16.56
C ALA A 934 35.16 0.22 -17.68
N ARG A 935 33.88 0.07 -17.33
CA ARG A 935 32.76 -0.07 -18.30
C ARG A 935 32.67 1.13 -19.24
N ALA A 936 32.76 2.35 -18.72
CA ALA A 936 32.69 3.56 -19.53
C ALA A 936 33.85 3.67 -20.53
N LEU A 937 35.02 3.10 -20.22
CA LEU A 937 36.23 3.14 -21.07
C LEU A 937 36.32 2.00 -22.09
N TYR A 938 35.52 0.94 -21.92
CA TYR A 938 35.63 -0.28 -22.73
C TYR A 938 35.57 0.00 -24.24
N HIS A 939 34.53 0.73 -24.67
CA HIS A 939 34.27 1.11 -26.08
C HIS A 939 35.13 2.28 -26.59
N ASP A 940 36.18 2.67 -25.87
CA ASP A 940 37.10 3.75 -26.22
C ASP A 940 36.41 5.08 -26.58
N PRO A 941 35.62 5.65 -25.65
CA PRO A 941 34.80 6.82 -25.95
C PRO A 941 35.65 8.05 -26.28
N ARG A 942 35.11 8.91 -27.15
CA ARG A 942 35.72 10.20 -27.52
C ARG A 942 35.30 11.34 -26.58
N LEU A 943 34.12 11.20 -25.97
CA LEU A 943 33.59 12.09 -24.95
C LEU A 943 33.39 11.31 -23.65
N ILE A 944 33.96 11.79 -22.55
CA ILE A 944 33.78 11.21 -21.22
C ILE A 944 32.99 12.19 -20.36
N VAL A 945 31.95 11.70 -19.69
CA VAL A 945 31.15 12.46 -18.74
C VAL A 945 31.18 11.75 -17.39
N PHE A 946 31.78 12.40 -16.39
CA PHE A 946 31.87 11.89 -15.01
C PHE A 946 30.99 12.72 -14.09
N ASP A 947 29.92 12.12 -13.57
CA ASP A 947 29.05 12.73 -12.56
C ASP A 947 29.43 12.21 -11.17
N GLU A 948 30.19 13.00 -10.40
CA GLU A 948 30.65 12.65 -9.04
C GLU A 948 31.39 11.30 -8.95
N ALA A 949 32.16 10.94 -9.99
CA ALA A 949 32.78 9.63 -10.16
C ALA A 949 33.88 9.24 -9.13
N THR A 950 34.19 10.09 -8.14
CA THR A 950 35.17 9.82 -7.07
C THR A 950 34.62 10.00 -5.64
N SER A 951 33.31 10.21 -5.50
CA SER A 951 32.68 10.50 -4.20
C SER A 951 32.66 9.31 -3.23
N SER A 952 32.67 8.08 -3.73
CA SER A 952 32.57 6.84 -2.94
C SER A 952 33.89 6.06 -2.87
N LEU A 953 34.99 6.67 -3.30
CA LEU A 953 36.33 6.07 -3.27
C LEU A 953 37.08 6.43 -1.99
N ASP A 954 37.83 5.47 -1.47
CA ASP A 954 38.87 5.72 -0.48
C ASP A 954 40.01 6.56 -1.08
N THR A 955 40.73 7.28 -0.23
CA THR A 955 41.79 8.22 -0.63
C THR A 955 42.89 7.57 -1.48
N GLN A 956 43.21 6.29 -1.25
CA GLN A 956 44.25 5.59 -2.01
C GLN A 956 43.77 5.24 -3.42
N SER A 957 42.60 4.61 -3.55
CA SER A 957 42.00 4.28 -4.85
C SER A 957 41.78 5.56 -5.69
N GLU A 958 41.34 6.64 -5.05
CA GLU A 958 41.19 7.93 -5.72
C GLU A 958 42.51 8.49 -6.24
N SER A 959 43.58 8.48 -5.43
CA SER A 959 44.90 8.94 -5.87
C SER A 959 45.41 8.14 -7.06
N ASN A 960 45.18 6.82 -7.08
CA ASN A 960 45.55 5.95 -8.20
C ASN A 960 44.78 6.33 -9.48
N ILE A 961 43.45 6.52 -9.37
CA ILE A 961 42.63 6.93 -10.51
C ILE A 961 43.03 8.33 -11.00
N LEU A 962 43.31 9.28 -10.10
CA LEU A 962 43.80 10.61 -10.45
C LEU A 962 45.19 10.60 -11.09
N ALA A 963 46.05 9.63 -10.76
CA ALA A 963 47.31 9.41 -11.46
C ALA A 963 47.06 8.89 -12.88
N ASN A 964 46.11 7.96 -13.04
CA ASN A 964 45.73 7.41 -14.34
C ASN A 964 44.84 8.34 -15.17
N MET A 965 44.30 9.43 -14.60
CA MET A 965 43.46 10.38 -15.32
C MET A 965 44.14 10.95 -16.55
N HIS A 966 45.45 11.17 -16.53
CA HIS A 966 46.16 11.66 -17.70
C HIS A 966 46.08 10.68 -18.89
N GLU A 967 46.19 9.37 -18.64
CA GLU A 967 46.03 8.34 -19.68
C GLU A 967 44.56 8.18 -20.11
N ILE A 968 43.64 8.22 -19.13
CA ILE A 968 42.19 8.12 -19.37
C ILE A 968 41.69 9.29 -20.21
N LEU A 969 42.24 10.50 -20.04
CA LEU A 969 41.83 11.69 -20.79
C LEU A 969 42.61 11.89 -22.09
N LYS A 970 43.68 11.14 -22.32
CA LYS A 970 44.54 11.31 -23.50
C LYS A 970 43.76 11.12 -24.80
N GLY A 971 43.60 12.21 -25.57
CA GLY A 971 42.89 12.21 -26.84
C GLY A 971 41.37 12.15 -26.73
N ARG A 972 40.80 12.53 -25.59
CA ARG A 972 39.36 12.51 -25.30
C ARG A 972 38.92 13.84 -24.69
N THR A 973 37.75 14.34 -25.08
CA THR A 973 37.11 15.47 -24.40
C THR A 973 36.48 14.96 -23.11
N ALA A 974 36.61 15.71 -22.01
CA ALA A 974 36.11 15.27 -20.71
C ALA A 974 35.30 16.34 -19.99
N ILE A 975 34.16 15.94 -19.45
CA ILE A 975 33.27 16.79 -18.67
C ILE A 975 33.09 16.14 -17.30
N ILE A 976 33.58 16.83 -16.28
CA ILE A 976 33.67 16.27 -14.93
C ILE A 976 32.88 17.16 -13.97
N ILE A 977 31.83 16.61 -13.37
CA ILE A 977 31.14 17.22 -12.24
C ILE A 977 31.89 16.82 -10.98
N ALA A 978 32.75 17.71 -10.51
CA ALA A 978 33.63 17.45 -9.38
C ALA A 978 33.20 18.24 -8.14
N HIS A 979 33.25 17.56 -6.98
CA HIS A 979 33.14 18.19 -5.66
C HIS A 979 34.49 18.32 -4.95
N ARG A 980 35.57 17.79 -5.51
CA ARG A 980 36.90 17.82 -4.90
C ARG A 980 37.83 18.80 -5.61
N LEU A 981 38.49 19.65 -4.83
CA LEU A 981 39.36 20.71 -5.33
C LEU A 981 40.50 20.18 -6.21
N SER A 982 41.10 19.04 -5.84
CA SER A 982 42.19 18.40 -6.57
C SER A 982 41.84 18.05 -8.03
N THR A 983 40.60 17.65 -8.28
CA THR A 983 40.09 17.35 -9.63
C THR A 983 39.78 18.64 -10.39
N ILE A 984 39.20 19.63 -9.70
CA ILE A 984 38.80 20.91 -10.30
C ILE A 984 40.04 21.71 -10.74
N MET A 985 41.11 21.72 -9.94
CA MET A 985 42.35 22.46 -10.23
C MET A 985 43.07 21.98 -11.50
N ARG A 986 42.81 20.74 -11.94
CA ARG A 986 43.45 20.16 -13.12
C ARG A 986 42.67 20.39 -14.41
N ALA A 987 41.47 20.96 -14.34
CA ALA A 987 40.65 21.22 -15.51
C ALA A 987 41.20 22.42 -16.30
N ASP A 988 41.17 22.30 -17.64
CA ASP A 988 41.56 23.38 -18.56
C ASP A 988 40.57 24.55 -18.46
N LYS A 989 39.29 24.23 -18.29
CA LYS A 989 38.19 25.20 -18.13
C LYS A 989 37.26 24.77 -17.00
N ILE A 990 36.91 25.71 -16.13
CA ILE A 990 35.97 25.51 -15.02
C ILE A 990 34.70 26.30 -15.32
N LEU A 991 33.54 25.66 -15.24
CA LEU A 991 32.23 26.26 -15.36
C LEU A 991 31.55 26.29 -13.99
N VAL A 992 31.28 27.50 -13.49
CA VAL A 992 30.59 27.69 -12.21
C VAL A 992 29.11 27.86 -12.46
N LEU A 993 28.33 26.85 -12.07
CA LEU A 993 26.88 26.79 -12.23
C LEU A 993 26.17 27.19 -10.92
N TYR A 994 25.37 28.25 -10.98
CA TYR A 994 24.61 28.79 -9.86
C TYR A 994 23.16 29.08 -10.27
N ASP A 995 22.19 28.54 -9.54
CA ASP A 995 20.75 28.66 -9.81
C ASP A 995 20.38 28.43 -11.30
N GLY A 996 21.01 27.44 -11.93
CA GLY A 996 20.74 27.05 -13.32
C GLY A 996 21.50 27.82 -14.40
N ALA A 997 22.22 28.90 -14.05
CA ALA A 997 23.00 29.69 -15.00
C ALA A 997 24.52 29.56 -14.78
N ILE A 998 25.30 29.74 -15.85
CA ILE A 998 26.76 29.83 -15.75
C ILE A 998 27.10 31.26 -15.32
N VAL A 999 27.66 31.41 -14.11
CA VAL A 999 28.00 32.72 -13.55
C VAL A 999 29.46 33.10 -13.79
N GLU A 1000 30.35 32.10 -13.86
CA GLU A 1000 31.78 32.30 -14.07
C GLU A 1000 32.34 31.17 -14.93
N GLU A 1001 33.27 31.51 -15.81
CA GLU A 1001 34.07 30.56 -16.58
C GLU A 1001 35.53 31.02 -16.67
N GLY A 1002 36.46 30.05 -16.68
CA GLY A 1002 37.90 30.31 -16.81
C GLY A 1002 38.76 29.18 -16.23
N SER A 1003 40.08 29.41 -16.18
CA SER A 1003 41.02 28.52 -15.49
C SER A 1003 40.95 28.73 -13.97
N HIS A 1004 41.51 27.78 -13.21
CA HIS A 1004 41.58 27.86 -11.75
C HIS A 1004 42.17 29.19 -11.26
N ASP A 1005 43.35 29.54 -11.76
CA ASP A 1005 44.08 30.74 -11.32
C ASP A 1005 43.30 32.02 -11.62
N ALA A 1006 42.74 32.12 -12.83
CA ALA A 1006 41.94 33.27 -13.25
C ALA A 1006 40.67 33.46 -12.39
N LEU A 1007 40.00 32.37 -12.00
CA LEU A 1007 38.79 32.43 -11.18
C LEU A 1007 39.09 32.73 -9.71
N ILE A 1008 40.24 32.27 -9.18
CA ILE A 1008 40.70 32.62 -7.82
C ILE A 1008 41.04 34.11 -7.72
N GLU A 1009 41.73 34.66 -8.72
CA GLU A 1009 42.08 36.09 -8.77
C GLU A 1009 40.85 37.00 -8.83
N ARG A 1010 39.81 36.58 -9.56
CA ARG A 1010 38.52 37.29 -9.64
C ARG A 1010 37.76 37.37 -8.32
N LYS A 1011 38.10 36.53 -7.33
CA LYS A 1011 37.48 36.48 -6.00
C LYS A 1011 35.94 36.41 -5.99
N GLY A 1012 35.36 35.80 -7.02
CA GLY A 1012 33.91 35.67 -7.15
C GLY A 1012 33.34 34.39 -6.52
N MET A 1013 32.34 33.79 -7.13
CA MET A 1013 31.61 32.63 -6.58
C MET A 1013 32.50 31.38 -6.48
N TYR A 1014 33.38 31.17 -7.46
CA TYR A 1014 34.37 30.10 -7.42
C TYR A 1014 35.26 30.19 -6.17
N TYR A 1015 35.81 31.38 -5.91
CA TYR A 1015 36.69 31.63 -4.76
C TYR A 1015 36.01 31.30 -3.43
N GLN A 1016 34.73 31.67 -3.27
CA GLN A 1016 33.96 31.34 -2.07
C GLN A 1016 33.76 29.83 -1.89
N LEU A 1017 33.53 29.09 -2.99
CA LEU A 1017 33.42 27.63 -2.95
C LEU A 1017 34.74 26.99 -2.53
N VAL A 1018 35.86 27.46 -3.08
CA VAL A 1018 37.20 26.97 -2.76
C VAL A 1018 37.56 27.27 -1.30
N GLN A 1019 37.30 28.48 -0.80
CA GLN A 1019 37.54 28.82 0.61
C GLN A 1019 36.75 27.92 1.57
N LYS A 1020 35.48 27.64 1.26
CA LYS A 1020 34.67 26.72 2.07
C LYS A 1020 35.25 25.31 2.10
N GLN A 1021 35.73 24.79 0.97
CA GLN A 1021 36.37 23.47 0.92
C GLN A 1021 37.69 23.42 1.70
N LEU A 1022 38.54 24.45 1.59
CA LEU A 1022 39.77 24.56 2.37
C LEU A 1022 39.50 24.65 3.88
N SER A 1023 38.44 25.38 4.28
CA SER A 1023 38.04 25.48 5.68
C SER A 1023 37.51 24.16 6.25
N HIS A 1024 36.83 23.34 5.44
CA HIS A 1024 36.37 22.01 5.85
C HIS A 1024 37.53 21.01 5.99
N ALA A 1025 38.56 21.11 5.13
CA ALA A 1025 39.76 20.28 5.22
C ALA A 1025 40.65 20.60 6.44
N ALA A 1026 40.53 21.81 7.02
CA ALA A 1026 41.31 22.23 8.19
C ALA A 1026 40.70 21.81 9.56
N VAL A 1027 39.52 21.17 9.58
CA VAL A 1027 38.75 20.87 10.80
C VAL A 1027 38.70 19.37 11.15
N GLU A 1028 39.29 18.47 10.35
CA GLU A 1028 39.49 17.07 10.76
C GLU A 1028 40.80 16.96 11.58
N PRO A 1029 40.75 16.70 12.91
CA PRO A 1029 41.93 16.37 13.66
C PRO A 1029 42.32 14.92 13.37
N SER A 1030 43.61 14.74 13.11
CA SER A 1030 44.35 13.47 13.01
C SER A 1030 43.99 12.44 14.06
#